data_AF-A0A0N1I782-F1
#
_entry.id   AF-A0A0N1I782-F1
#
_cell.length_a   1.000
_cell.length_b   1.000
_cell.length_c   1.000
_cell.angle_alpha   90.00
_cell.angle_beta   90.00
_cell.angle_gamma   90.00
#
_symmetry.space_group_name_H-M   'P 1'
#
loop_
_entity.id
_entity.type
_entity.pdbx_description
1 polymer ?
#
loop_
_entity_poly.entity_id
_entity_poly.type
_entity_poly.pdbx_seq_one_letter_code
_entity_poly.pdbx_strand_id
1 'polypeptide(L)'
;MLRSESLRQLLIISSLILCSISDGFIFGQMSGMVDDLRGKESQITLNDADVSLIASIINATCIMGFGVVALLSEKFGRRKTISILSIPVLVSYVMVYLGQDMATIVTSRVIVGVCYGGVLILTYIAMAEYMNPNKRAFYINLISATGPSVGTVLGHVLCLLLHWRTVALIGLIPTGLSAILPLFWVESPSWLASQGRFEECKKVYRELFGKSNASEAQLELLIETERAKRNEITGNKRNFAIVVEKMRTAMNKKYFWKIMVLGAVINIYRIAAGKLMFSTLAITMLQELTESSNILVSKYINILYLCVLIHNANLMDVSYYEILGVSKQAATQEIKQAYKKLAIKYHPDKNSDEAVQEKFLKITEAYETLKDPEKRRKYDIYGSHGAYTRKYDYQSQSEYNNLFYNGLYHNDPYVDEAVQEKFLKITEAYETLKDPEKRRKYDIYGSHGAYTRKYDYQSQSEYNNLFYNGLYHNDPYVVTLSSSTFYVHLTDGFHFINFYSPFCPPCQNLADHWKRFAEVYHGIVKVGAVNCKYHNSFCYHNMRIGSYPTLLFYPNGKIGNYIYYRGDDTFDALEEFVMNYIKSKIHVPVVSQLRSSEKPIAYVLEPNNIDDNALTRIAFHLKGLTTVVVIDDEELRDDLTEDPDTVVVFQYKKNHIEISSNDEKTIIKKIVESLPKMEEIDPNKLKDIRNKLRSGANKPWVLYFPSEDDDKLLLHQMKIKYPNMNFGTIDCKSQQELCVSLQVESAPCWAVLKWGGVYQRSYTPPDTFIQTAADVYNLHTLSASELQRILDGDVGTWVLLVVPYKLSWDHIAEPFTEVSKHYLDSEDINFGIMVCTLQTEQYCRRLAQNQPAILVQEGRNQHVYNGRIDIENIIDFIQLLKDSGSVSLSEQEALGIMTLSGRKHCWLVAFLPASCDRFCQDIAHQWRIIARRLRPLDWMRVGVLQCTESRGLCANVRQPTARLYLLNNKQHYTLNLQQKSEAPYILEWTLDHIDDSVEKLRWHTFAKQVAAEDIHPHMYKRPWLVYFHSPRCYHCFEKYPDFALAAIVS
;
A
#
# COMPACT_ATOMS: atom_id res chain seq x y z
N MET A 1 -4.87 16.81 26.07
CA MET A 1 -5.90 16.65 25.02
C MET A 1 -6.82 17.86 24.85
N LEU A 2 -6.96 18.75 25.83
CA LEU A 2 -7.89 19.90 25.79
C LEU A 2 -7.34 21.19 25.13
N ARG A 3 -6.07 21.21 24.68
CA ARG A 3 -5.36 22.46 24.29
C ARG A 3 -5.79 23.06 22.93
N SER A 4 -6.72 22.42 22.22
CA SER A 4 -7.14 22.83 20.87
C SER A 4 -8.64 23.15 20.75
N GLU A 5 -9.41 23.11 21.84
CA GLU A 5 -10.87 23.27 21.77
C GLU A 5 -11.26 24.69 22.12
N SER A 6 -12.24 25.23 21.39
CA SER A 6 -12.78 26.53 21.76
C SER A 6 -13.52 26.40 23.11
N LEU A 7 -13.47 27.44 23.93
CA LEU A 7 -14.17 27.49 25.22
C LEU A 7 -15.66 27.14 25.07
N ARG A 8 -16.24 27.45 23.90
CA ARG A 8 -17.63 27.15 23.53
C ARG A 8 -17.87 25.66 23.31
N GLN A 9 -16.92 24.95 22.69
CA GLN A 9 -16.99 23.49 22.52
C GLN A 9 -16.95 22.77 23.87
N LEU A 10 -16.07 23.21 24.79
CA LEU A 10 -15.97 22.64 26.12
C LEU A 10 -17.26 22.83 26.94
N LEU A 11 -17.92 24.00 26.83
CA LEU A 11 -19.22 24.24 27.44
C LEU A 11 -20.30 23.29 26.89
N ILE A 12 -20.29 23.02 25.59
CA ILE A 12 -21.23 22.09 24.95
C ILE A 12 -21.01 20.66 25.42
N ILE A 13 -19.76 20.20 25.41
CA ILE A 13 -19.41 18.84 25.83
C ILE A 13 -19.75 18.62 27.31
N SER A 14 -19.33 19.53 28.19
CA SER A 14 -19.58 19.41 29.63
C SER A 14 -21.06 19.33 29.97
N SER A 15 -21.90 20.14 29.33
CA SER A 15 -23.34 20.10 29.59
C SER A 15 -24.03 18.88 28.94
N LEU A 16 -23.57 18.37 27.79
CA LEU A 16 -24.06 17.09 27.25
C LEU A 16 -23.67 15.89 28.15
N ILE A 17 -22.49 15.91 28.77
CA ILE A 17 -22.08 14.87 29.74
C ILE A 17 -23.01 14.90 30.95
N LEU A 18 -23.33 16.09 31.48
CA LEU A 18 -24.26 16.23 32.62
C LEU A 18 -25.66 15.73 32.28
N CYS A 19 -26.17 16.01 31.07
CA CYS A 19 -27.41 15.40 30.57
C CYS A 19 -27.35 13.87 30.60
N SER A 20 -26.25 13.29 30.14
CA SER A 20 -26.13 11.83 30.09
C SER A 20 -25.90 11.19 31.47
N ILE A 21 -25.28 11.89 32.42
CA ILE A 21 -25.23 11.48 33.83
C ILE A 21 -26.63 11.51 34.43
N SER A 22 -27.40 12.56 34.17
CA SER A 22 -28.80 12.66 34.61
C SER A 22 -29.63 11.47 34.09
N ASP A 23 -29.44 11.09 32.84
CA ASP A 23 -30.11 9.93 32.23
C ASP A 23 -29.76 8.61 32.93
N GLY A 24 -28.47 8.40 33.22
CA GLY A 24 -28.01 7.23 33.95
C GLY A 24 -28.56 7.13 35.38
N PHE A 25 -28.61 8.28 36.07
CA PHE A 25 -29.09 8.37 37.44
C PHE A 25 -30.50 7.83 37.60
N ILE A 26 -31.36 8.04 36.61
CA ILE A 26 -32.73 7.53 36.58
C ILE A 26 -32.74 6.01 36.76
N PHE A 27 -31.89 5.28 36.02
CA PHE A 27 -31.83 3.81 36.10
C PHE A 27 -31.20 3.32 37.40
N GLY A 28 -30.15 3.99 37.89
CA GLY A 28 -29.54 3.65 39.18
C GLY A 28 -30.53 3.80 40.35
N GLN A 29 -31.30 4.88 40.37
CA GLN A 29 -32.34 5.13 41.37
C GLN A 29 -33.46 4.08 41.34
N MET A 30 -33.77 3.50 40.16
CA MET A 30 -34.79 2.45 40.04
C MET A 30 -34.50 1.25 40.93
N SER A 31 -33.23 0.88 41.04
CA SER A 31 -32.84 -0.34 41.75
C SER A 31 -33.24 -0.33 43.22
N GLY A 32 -32.99 0.77 43.94
CA GLY A 32 -33.39 0.89 45.35
C GLY A 32 -34.90 1.03 45.53
N MET A 33 -35.59 1.63 44.55
CA MET A 33 -37.05 1.71 44.56
C MET A 33 -37.70 0.34 44.34
N VAL A 34 -37.21 -0.45 43.38
CA VAL A 34 -37.74 -1.80 43.10
C VAL A 34 -37.46 -2.76 44.26
N ASP A 35 -36.28 -2.65 44.87
CA ASP A 35 -35.89 -3.45 46.02
C ASP A 35 -36.81 -3.22 47.23
N ASP A 36 -37.02 -1.95 47.60
CA ASP A 36 -37.87 -1.56 48.73
C ASP A 36 -39.36 -1.92 48.50
N LEU A 37 -39.87 -1.71 47.28
CA LEU A 37 -41.26 -2.03 46.92
C LEU A 37 -41.54 -3.53 46.75
N ARG A 38 -40.49 -4.36 46.66
CA ARG A 38 -40.58 -5.83 46.77
C ARG A 38 -40.53 -6.32 48.22
N GLY A 39 -40.05 -5.49 49.16
CA GLY A 39 -39.97 -5.80 50.58
C GLY A 39 -41.35 -5.95 51.25
N LYS A 40 -41.44 -6.83 52.24
CA LYS A 40 -42.69 -7.18 52.96
C LYS A 40 -43.28 -6.04 53.81
N GLU A 41 -42.56 -4.94 54.02
CA GLU A 41 -42.95 -3.83 54.90
C GLU A 41 -43.38 -2.56 54.15
N SER A 42 -43.43 -2.58 52.81
CA SER A 42 -43.78 -1.39 52.02
C SER A 42 -45.30 -1.14 51.94
N GLN A 43 -45.71 0.13 51.92
CA GLN A 43 -47.12 0.54 51.77
C GLN A 43 -47.69 0.24 50.36
N ILE A 44 -46.81 -0.02 49.37
CA ILE A 44 -47.16 -0.32 47.98
C ILE A 44 -46.50 -1.66 47.65
N THR A 45 -47.19 -2.77 47.87
CA THR A 45 -46.68 -4.11 47.59
C THR A 45 -46.77 -4.40 46.09
N LEU A 46 -45.63 -4.55 45.41
CA LEU A 46 -45.58 -4.88 43.98
C LEU A 46 -45.42 -6.39 43.76
N ASN A 47 -46.20 -6.96 42.84
CA ASN A 47 -45.96 -8.32 42.36
C ASN A 47 -44.86 -8.33 41.27
N ASP A 48 -44.40 -9.52 40.87
CA ASP A 48 -43.34 -9.63 39.86
C ASP A 48 -43.71 -9.06 38.48
N ALA A 49 -45.00 -9.05 38.14
CA ALA A 49 -45.50 -8.46 36.90
C ALA A 49 -45.46 -6.93 36.96
N ASP A 50 -45.77 -6.34 38.11
CA ASP A 50 -45.73 -4.90 38.36
C ASP A 50 -44.29 -4.37 38.31
N VAL A 51 -43.34 -5.12 38.89
CA VAL A 51 -41.90 -4.80 38.81
C VAL A 51 -41.39 -4.85 37.38
N SER A 52 -41.78 -5.90 36.63
CA SER A 52 -41.43 -6.04 35.22
C SER A 52 -42.02 -4.90 34.36
N LEU A 53 -43.24 -4.46 34.66
CA LEU A 53 -43.88 -3.33 34.00
C LEU A 53 -43.14 -2.02 34.27
N ILE A 54 -42.82 -1.73 35.53
CA ILE A 54 -42.08 -0.53 35.93
C ILE A 54 -40.69 -0.48 35.27
N ALA A 55 -39.99 -1.61 35.19
CA ALA A 55 -38.66 -1.68 34.60
C ALA A 55 -38.67 -1.54 33.07
N SER A 56 -39.71 -2.06 32.39
CA SER A 56 -39.77 -2.08 30.92
C SER A 56 -40.41 -0.84 30.29
N ILE A 57 -41.32 -0.15 31.00
CA ILE A 57 -42.14 0.92 30.43
C ILE A 57 -41.32 2.13 29.95
N ILE A 58 -40.21 2.46 30.62
CA ILE A 58 -39.31 3.56 30.21
C ILE A 58 -38.79 3.32 28.78
N ASN A 59 -38.38 2.09 28.46
CA ASN A 59 -37.83 1.76 27.15
C ASN A 59 -38.92 1.66 26.08
N ALA A 60 -40.11 1.18 26.45
CA ALA A 60 -41.25 1.13 25.54
C ALA A 60 -41.65 2.56 25.09
N THR A 61 -41.66 3.52 26.02
CA THR A 61 -42.08 4.90 25.73
C THR A 61 -40.98 5.75 25.11
N CYS A 62 -39.70 5.33 25.16
CA CYS A 62 -38.59 5.97 24.42
C CYS A 62 -38.86 6.09 22.92
N ILE A 63 -39.53 5.11 22.32
CA ILE A 63 -39.85 5.10 20.89
C ILE A 63 -40.72 6.31 20.52
N MET A 64 -41.68 6.67 21.39
CA MET A 64 -42.49 7.88 21.19
C MET A 64 -41.65 9.15 21.30
N GLY A 65 -40.66 9.15 22.20
CA GLY A 65 -39.67 10.22 22.34
C GLY A 65 -38.91 10.53 21.05
N PHE A 66 -38.59 9.51 20.25
CA PHE A 66 -37.90 9.68 18.96
C PHE A 66 -38.74 10.46 17.94
N GLY A 67 -40.07 10.28 17.95
CA GLY A 67 -40.98 11.05 17.10
C GLY A 67 -41.13 12.50 17.58
N VAL A 68 -41.33 12.69 18.89
CA VAL A 68 -41.49 14.02 19.50
C VAL A 68 -40.25 14.89 19.27
N VAL A 69 -39.05 14.30 19.41
CA VAL A 69 -37.80 15.06 19.27
C VAL A 69 -37.52 15.50 17.84
N ALA A 70 -37.91 14.71 16.84
CA ALA A 70 -37.75 15.08 15.44
C ALA A 70 -38.47 16.41 15.14
N LEU A 71 -39.71 16.55 15.63
CA LEU A 71 -40.52 17.76 15.44
C LEU A 71 -39.97 18.95 16.23
N LEU A 72 -39.64 18.75 17.51
CA LEU A 72 -39.17 19.83 18.37
C LEU A 72 -37.79 20.34 17.94
N SER A 73 -36.87 19.44 17.59
CA SER A 73 -35.50 19.79 17.22
C SER A 73 -35.39 20.52 15.89
N GLU A 74 -36.32 20.26 14.95
CA GLU A 74 -36.42 21.00 13.70
C GLU A 74 -36.97 22.41 13.93
N LYS A 75 -37.97 22.55 14.81
CA LYS A 75 -38.62 23.84 15.12
C LYS A 75 -37.80 24.76 16.02
N PHE A 76 -37.23 24.24 17.10
CA PHE A 76 -36.61 25.04 18.17
C PHE A 76 -35.08 24.98 18.20
N GLY A 77 -34.46 24.15 17.37
CA GLY A 77 -33.02 23.92 17.38
C GLY A 77 -32.60 22.88 18.43
N ARG A 78 -31.30 22.60 18.52
CA ARG A 78 -30.79 21.51 19.37
C ARG A 78 -30.86 21.91 20.85
N ARG A 79 -30.37 23.11 21.17
CA ARG A 79 -30.17 23.53 22.56
C ARG A 79 -31.47 23.71 23.35
N LYS A 80 -32.45 24.39 22.76
CA LYS A 80 -33.74 24.65 23.41
C LYS A 80 -34.54 23.35 23.58
N THR A 81 -34.42 22.43 22.63
CA THR A 81 -35.15 21.17 22.70
C THR A 81 -34.66 20.28 23.84
N ILE A 82 -33.35 20.25 24.12
CA ILE A 82 -32.80 19.55 25.29
C ILE A 82 -33.39 20.12 26.59
N SER A 83 -33.43 21.45 26.73
CA SER A 83 -34.05 22.10 27.90
C SER A 83 -35.54 21.79 28.02
N ILE A 84 -36.29 21.86 26.92
CA ILE A 84 -37.74 21.57 26.89
C ILE A 84 -38.02 20.13 27.33
N LEU A 85 -37.20 19.17 26.90
CA LEU A 85 -37.37 17.76 27.27
C LEU A 85 -36.91 17.45 28.70
N SER A 86 -36.00 18.25 29.27
CA SER A 86 -35.48 18.04 30.63
C SER A 86 -36.46 18.53 31.72
N ILE A 87 -37.32 19.51 31.41
CA ILE A 87 -38.28 20.08 32.38
C ILE A 87 -39.31 19.04 32.87
N PRO A 88 -39.98 18.24 32.01
CA PRO A 88 -40.89 17.19 32.48
C PRO A 88 -40.20 16.10 33.31
N VAL A 89 -38.91 15.87 33.11
CA VAL A 89 -38.13 14.91 33.92
C VAL A 89 -37.98 15.42 35.36
N LEU A 90 -37.82 16.73 35.58
CA LEU A 90 -37.85 17.30 36.93
C LEU A 90 -39.17 17.04 37.65
N VAL A 91 -40.29 17.21 36.94
CA VAL A 91 -41.64 16.93 37.47
C VAL A 91 -41.75 15.44 37.84
N SER A 92 -41.19 14.55 37.03
CA SER A 92 -41.22 13.11 37.31
C SER A 92 -40.50 12.73 38.62
N TYR A 93 -39.37 13.37 38.96
CA TYR A 93 -38.69 13.12 40.25
C TYR A 93 -39.53 13.55 41.45
N VAL A 94 -40.27 14.66 41.33
CA VAL A 94 -41.21 15.11 42.36
C VAL A 94 -42.38 14.13 42.48
N MET A 95 -42.91 13.62 41.35
CA MET A 95 -43.94 12.57 41.36
C MET A 95 -43.46 11.28 42.02
N VAL A 96 -42.20 10.87 41.79
CA VAL A 96 -41.61 9.69 42.44
C VAL A 96 -41.47 9.91 43.95
N TYR A 97 -41.09 11.12 44.39
CA TYR A 97 -41.00 11.45 45.82
C TYR A 97 -42.35 11.44 46.53
N LEU A 98 -43.39 11.99 45.88
CA LEU A 98 -44.75 12.12 46.45
C LEU A 98 -45.64 10.89 46.19
N GLY A 99 -45.26 9.99 45.30
CA GLY A 99 -46.10 8.88 44.85
C GLY A 99 -46.49 7.95 45.98
N GLN A 100 -47.79 7.74 46.18
CA GLN A 100 -48.36 6.82 47.18
C GLN A 100 -49.06 5.62 46.53
N ASP A 101 -49.15 5.62 45.20
CA ASP A 101 -49.88 4.63 44.42
C ASP A 101 -49.11 4.25 43.14
N MET A 102 -49.41 3.05 42.63
CA MET A 102 -48.77 2.49 41.43
C MET A 102 -48.97 3.35 40.18
N ALA A 103 -50.13 3.99 40.02
CA ALA A 103 -50.44 4.78 38.83
C ALA A 103 -49.56 6.03 38.75
N THR A 104 -49.32 6.71 39.87
CA THR A 104 -48.40 7.86 39.94
C THR A 104 -46.96 7.45 39.60
N ILE A 105 -46.50 6.30 40.10
CA ILE A 105 -45.16 5.77 39.78
C ILE A 105 -45.06 5.45 38.29
N VAL A 106 -45.98 4.67 37.73
CA VAL A 106 -45.99 4.30 36.30
C VAL A 106 -46.06 5.54 35.40
N THR A 107 -46.92 6.50 35.72
CA THR A 107 -47.05 7.76 34.95
C THR A 107 -45.75 8.56 34.93
N SER A 108 -45.05 8.65 36.07
CA SER A 108 -43.74 9.30 36.12
C SER A 108 -42.73 8.62 35.19
N ARG A 109 -42.78 7.29 35.05
CA ARG A 109 -41.87 6.52 34.17
C ARG A 109 -42.19 6.65 32.69
N VAL A 110 -43.48 6.82 32.35
CA VAL A 110 -43.88 7.17 30.98
C VAL A 110 -43.29 8.52 30.56
N ILE A 111 -43.42 9.53 31.43
CA ILE A 111 -42.87 10.89 31.18
C ILE A 111 -41.35 10.82 30.98
N VAL A 112 -40.67 10.12 31.89
CA VAL A 112 -39.22 9.87 31.81
C VAL A 112 -38.84 9.23 30.49
N GLY A 113 -39.51 8.15 30.07
CA GLY A 113 -39.12 7.43 28.86
C GLY A 113 -39.31 8.25 27.58
N VAL A 114 -40.40 9.01 27.44
CA VAL A 114 -40.59 9.91 26.29
C VAL A 114 -39.50 10.98 26.23
N CYS A 115 -39.18 11.61 27.37
CA CYS A 115 -38.16 12.65 27.43
C CYS A 115 -36.74 12.10 27.22
N TYR A 116 -36.41 10.98 27.87
CA TYR A 116 -35.12 10.31 27.78
C TYR A 116 -34.83 9.87 26.33
N GLY A 117 -35.79 9.23 25.66
CA GLY A 117 -35.63 8.84 24.26
C GLY A 117 -35.30 10.03 23.34
N GLY A 118 -35.95 11.18 23.60
CA GLY A 118 -35.67 12.40 22.87
C GLY A 118 -34.28 13.00 23.15
N VAL A 119 -33.91 13.13 24.43
CA VAL A 119 -32.60 13.67 24.84
C VAL A 119 -31.46 12.78 24.34
N LEU A 120 -31.63 11.45 24.37
CA LEU A 120 -30.66 10.49 23.87
C LEU A 120 -30.36 10.72 22.38
N ILE A 121 -31.39 10.83 21.53
CA ILE A 121 -31.19 11.09 20.09
C ILE A 121 -30.58 12.48 19.86
N LEU A 122 -31.05 13.50 20.57
CA LEU A 122 -30.51 14.84 20.44
C LEU A 122 -29.04 14.94 20.79
N THR A 123 -28.59 14.15 21.76
CA THR A 123 -27.19 14.08 22.17
C THR A 123 -26.32 13.56 21.02
N TYR A 124 -26.76 12.51 20.30
CA TYR A 124 -26.04 12.03 19.11
C TYR A 124 -26.04 13.05 17.96
N ILE A 125 -27.17 13.72 17.72
CA ILE A 125 -27.26 14.74 16.66
C ILE A 125 -26.39 15.95 16.99
N ALA A 126 -26.46 16.46 18.22
CA ALA A 126 -25.64 17.57 18.68
C ALA A 126 -24.14 17.21 18.53
N MET A 127 -23.76 16.00 18.91
CA MET A 127 -22.39 15.52 18.75
C MET A 127 -21.94 15.47 17.28
N ALA A 128 -22.86 15.19 16.34
CA ALA A 128 -22.57 15.23 14.92
C ALA A 128 -22.49 16.66 14.33
N GLU A 129 -23.06 17.66 14.98
CA GLU A 129 -23.17 19.02 14.44
C GLU A 129 -22.21 20.02 15.10
N TYR A 130 -21.83 19.80 16.36
CA TYR A 130 -20.97 20.72 17.12
C TYR A 130 -19.48 20.36 17.08
N MET A 131 -19.13 19.16 16.61
CA MET A 131 -17.82 18.55 16.84
C MET A 131 -17.15 18.08 15.54
N ASN A 132 -15.81 18.21 15.54
CA ASN A 132 -14.97 17.79 14.43
C ASN A 132 -15.14 16.28 14.16
N PRO A 133 -15.22 15.83 12.89
CA PRO A 133 -15.42 14.42 12.53
C PRO A 133 -14.41 13.47 13.18
N ASN A 134 -13.16 13.92 13.24
CA ASN A 134 -12.00 13.24 13.81
C ASN A 134 -12.22 12.79 15.27
N LYS A 135 -12.63 13.73 16.13
CA LYS A 135 -12.83 13.48 17.57
C LYS A 135 -14.24 13.01 17.92
N ARG A 136 -15.12 12.86 16.92
CA ARG A 136 -16.55 12.62 17.14
C ARG A 136 -16.81 11.32 17.89
N ALA A 137 -16.06 10.29 17.51
CA ALA A 137 -16.20 8.95 18.08
C ALA A 137 -15.93 8.98 19.60
N PHE A 138 -14.81 9.58 20.03
CA PHE A 138 -14.43 9.70 21.44
C PHE A 138 -15.52 10.35 22.30
N TYR A 139 -15.99 11.53 21.90
CA TYR A 139 -16.99 12.26 22.66
C TYR A 139 -18.38 11.60 22.60
N ILE A 140 -18.72 10.91 21.49
CA ILE A 140 -19.91 10.05 21.45
C ILE A 140 -19.82 9.00 22.56
N ASN A 141 -18.69 8.29 22.70
CA ASN A 141 -18.54 7.28 23.75
C ASN A 141 -18.47 7.87 25.16
N LEU A 142 -17.75 8.98 25.33
CA LEU A 142 -17.65 9.67 26.62
C LEU A 142 -19.03 10.10 27.12
N ILE A 143 -19.83 10.69 26.24
CA ILE A 143 -21.18 11.14 26.59
C ILE A 143 -22.11 9.93 26.71
N SER A 144 -22.26 9.11 25.67
CA SER A 144 -23.33 8.09 25.59
C SER A 144 -23.09 6.79 26.36
N ALA A 145 -21.85 6.45 26.71
CA ALA A 145 -21.55 5.24 27.47
C ALA A 145 -21.05 5.57 28.89
N THR A 146 -20.12 6.52 29.02
CA THR A 146 -19.51 6.82 30.34
C THR A 146 -20.47 7.64 31.20
N GLY A 147 -21.10 8.68 30.65
CA GLY A 147 -22.07 9.52 31.37
C GLY A 147 -23.19 8.70 32.05
N PRO A 148 -23.96 7.88 31.31
CA PRO A 148 -25.02 7.08 31.89
C PRO A 148 -24.51 6.05 32.89
N SER A 149 -23.32 5.50 32.69
CA SER A 149 -22.72 4.55 33.64
C SER A 149 -22.38 5.22 34.96
N VAL A 150 -21.77 6.41 34.93
CA VAL A 150 -21.48 7.21 36.12
C VAL A 150 -22.77 7.58 36.86
N GLY A 151 -23.79 8.03 36.13
CA GLY A 151 -25.11 8.32 36.71
C GLY A 151 -25.75 7.09 37.36
N THR A 152 -25.73 5.95 36.66
CA THR A 152 -26.32 4.68 37.15
C THR A 152 -25.64 4.23 38.43
N VAL A 153 -24.31 4.24 38.48
CA VAL A 153 -23.57 3.85 39.70
C VAL A 153 -23.80 4.84 40.83
N LEU A 154 -23.83 6.15 40.55
CA LEU A 154 -24.17 7.15 41.55
C LEU A 154 -25.56 6.91 42.15
N GLY A 155 -26.55 6.57 41.32
CA GLY A 155 -27.89 6.20 41.76
C GLY A 155 -27.90 4.95 42.65
N HIS A 156 -27.22 3.87 42.24
CA HIS A 156 -27.10 2.65 43.05
C HIS A 156 -26.45 2.92 44.41
N VAL A 157 -25.31 3.62 44.42
CA VAL A 157 -24.56 3.92 45.65
C VAL A 157 -25.40 4.76 46.59
N LEU A 158 -26.10 5.78 46.10
CA LEU A 158 -26.97 6.60 46.93
C LEU A 158 -28.17 5.81 47.46
N CYS A 159 -28.75 4.91 46.69
CA CYS A 159 -29.85 4.03 47.14
C CYS A 159 -29.41 3.01 48.21
N LEU A 160 -28.12 2.67 48.29
CA LEU A 160 -27.59 1.87 49.40
C LEU A 160 -27.36 2.67 50.68
N LEU A 161 -27.26 4.01 50.58
CA LEU A 161 -26.95 4.89 51.71
C LEU A 161 -28.18 5.66 52.21
N LEU A 162 -29.16 5.90 51.35
CA LEU A 162 -30.31 6.77 51.58
C LEU A 162 -31.58 6.10 51.04
N HIS A 163 -32.71 6.42 51.66
CA HIS A 163 -34.03 5.99 51.18
C HIS A 163 -34.28 6.46 49.74
N TRP A 164 -34.84 5.60 48.88
CA TRP A 164 -35.00 5.84 47.44
C TRP A 164 -35.80 7.11 47.10
N ARG A 165 -36.72 7.53 47.99
CA ARG A 165 -37.43 8.83 47.88
C ARG A 165 -36.49 10.03 48.06
N THR A 166 -35.56 9.98 49.02
CA THR A 166 -34.55 11.02 49.22
C THR A 166 -33.58 11.07 48.04
N VAL A 167 -33.22 9.91 47.48
CA VAL A 167 -32.41 9.82 46.25
C VAL A 167 -33.14 10.44 45.05
N ALA A 168 -34.47 10.35 44.97
CA ALA A 168 -35.28 11.03 43.96
C ALA A 168 -35.10 12.55 43.97
N LEU A 169 -35.07 13.16 45.17
CA LEU A 169 -34.84 14.60 45.32
C LEU A 169 -33.43 15.01 44.91
N ILE A 170 -32.42 14.17 45.18
CA ILE A 170 -31.05 14.41 44.74
C ILE A 170 -30.96 14.41 43.20
N GLY A 171 -31.76 13.57 42.53
CA GLY A 171 -31.87 13.52 41.06
C GLY A 171 -32.34 14.84 40.41
N LEU A 172 -32.96 15.75 41.15
CA LEU A 172 -33.32 17.09 40.65
C LEU A 172 -32.08 17.93 40.31
N ILE A 173 -30.95 17.72 40.98
CA ILE A 173 -29.73 18.49 40.77
C ILE A 173 -29.13 18.27 39.38
N PRO A 174 -28.74 17.04 38.96
CA PRO A 174 -28.19 16.81 37.63
C PRO A 174 -29.22 17.11 36.52
N THR A 175 -30.50 16.83 36.76
CA THR A 175 -31.58 17.12 35.80
C THR A 175 -31.80 18.62 35.62
N GLY A 176 -31.69 19.40 36.71
CA GLY A 176 -31.84 20.85 36.69
C GLY A 176 -30.69 21.52 35.93
N LEU A 177 -29.46 21.04 36.16
CA LEU A 177 -28.30 21.47 35.38
C LEU A 177 -28.46 21.15 33.89
N SER A 178 -28.99 19.97 33.58
CA SER A 178 -29.29 19.53 32.20
C SER A 178 -30.36 20.40 31.51
N ALA A 179 -31.30 20.97 32.26
CA ALA A 179 -32.28 21.90 31.72
C ALA A 179 -31.71 23.31 31.48
N ILE A 180 -30.80 23.77 32.35
CA ILE A 180 -30.33 25.16 32.38
C ILE A 180 -29.13 25.38 31.46
N LEU A 181 -28.11 24.52 31.52
CA LEU A 181 -26.84 24.74 30.82
C LEU A 181 -26.95 24.84 29.28
N PRO A 182 -27.82 24.06 28.58
CA PRO A 182 -28.01 24.20 27.14
C PRO A 182 -28.47 25.60 26.70
N LEU A 183 -29.11 26.37 27.58
CA LEU A 183 -29.59 27.71 27.24
C LEU A 183 -28.45 28.70 26.97
N PHE A 184 -27.25 28.44 27.52
CA PHE A 184 -26.11 29.35 27.45
C PHE A 184 -25.14 29.05 26.31
N TRP A 185 -25.25 27.90 25.63
CA TRP A 185 -24.36 27.55 24.51
C TRP A 185 -24.92 27.95 23.15
N VAL A 186 -24.08 27.93 22.12
CA VAL A 186 -24.44 28.33 20.75
C VAL A 186 -25.32 27.31 20.03
N GLU A 187 -26.11 27.76 19.06
CA GLU A 187 -26.95 26.87 18.25
C GLU A 187 -26.16 26.17 17.14
N SER A 188 -26.67 25.03 16.67
CA SER A 188 -26.03 24.23 15.62
C SER A 188 -25.86 25.00 14.31
N PRO A 189 -24.65 25.03 13.71
CA PRO A 189 -24.43 25.64 12.40
C PRO A 189 -25.29 25.01 11.29
N SER A 190 -25.46 23.69 11.30
CA SER A 190 -26.28 22.97 10.33
C SER A 190 -27.75 23.37 10.44
N TRP A 191 -28.27 23.51 11.67
CA TRP A 191 -29.64 24.00 11.88
C TRP A 191 -29.79 25.48 11.49
N LEU A 192 -28.82 26.34 11.81
CA LEU A 192 -28.83 27.75 11.39
C LEU A 192 -28.86 27.89 9.86
N ALA A 193 -28.07 27.07 9.14
CA ALA A 193 -28.08 27.01 7.69
C ALA A 193 -29.43 26.53 7.14
N SER A 194 -30.03 25.48 7.73
CA SER A 194 -31.35 24.98 7.30
C SER A 194 -32.47 26.00 7.52
N GLN A 195 -32.35 26.88 8.53
CA GLN A 195 -33.27 28.00 8.75
C GLN A 195 -33.02 29.19 7.80
N GLY A 196 -31.94 29.18 7.02
CA GLY A 196 -31.56 30.27 6.10
C GLY A 196 -30.76 31.40 6.76
N ARG A 197 -30.31 31.22 8.01
CA ARG A 197 -29.51 32.20 8.78
C ARG A 197 -28.02 32.02 8.47
N PHE A 198 -27.63 32.20 7.21
CA PHE A 198 -26.29 31.85 6.72
C PHE A 198 -25.15 32.68 7.35
N GLU A 199 -25.36 33.98 7.59
CA GLU A 199 -24.32 34.83 8.18
C GLU A 199 -24.04 34.46 9.64
N GLU A 200 -25.08 34.12 10.39
CA GLU A 200 -24.94 33.63 11.76
C GLU A 200 -24.33 32.23 11.79
N CYS A 201 -24.69 31.36 10.84
CA CYS A 201 -24.05 30.06 10.64
C CYS A 201 -22.53 30.22 10.43
N LYS A 202 -22.08 31.09 9.51
CA LYS A 202 -20.65 31.35 9.27
C LYS A 202 -19.93 31.79 10.53
N LYS A 203 -20.53 32.71 11.29
CA LYS A 203 -19.97 33.22 12.56
C LYS A 203 -19.79 32.09 13.56
N VAL A 204 -20.85 31.33 13.84
CA VAL A 204 -20.83 30.24 14.82
C VAL A 204 -19.90 29.10 14.37
N TYR A 205 -19.89 28.76 13.08
CA TYR A 205 -19.02 27.72 12.53
C TYR A 205 -17.54 28.07 12.70
N ARG A 206 -17.14 29.31 12.40
CA ARG A 206 -15.76 29.79 12.58
C ARG A 206 -15.35 29.85 14.06
N GLU A 207 -16.27 30.18 14.97
CA GLU A 207 -16.03 30.15 16.42
C GLU A 207 -15.87 28.74 16.99
N LEU A 208 -16.53 27.74 16.38
CA LEU A 208 -16.41 26.34 16.78
C LEU A 208 -15.19 25.65 16.15
N PHE A 209 -14.93 25.87 14.86
CA PHE A 209 -13.97 25.07 14.08
C PHE A 209 -12.73 25.84 13.59
N GLY A 210 -12.67 27.16 13.77
CA GLY A 210 -11.56 27.99 13.30
C GLY A 210 -11.66 28.39 11.82
N LYS A 211 -10.63 29.08 11.31
CA LYS A 211 -10.55 29.67 9.95
C LYS A 211 -9.46 29.03 9.07
N SER A 212 -9.32 27.71 9.12
CA SER A 212 -8.38 27.00 8.23
C SER A 212 -8.95 26.84 6.81
N ASN A 213 -8.10 26.65 5.80
CA ASN A 213 -8.55 26.42 4.42
C ASN A 213 -9.49 25.20 4.31
N ALA A 214 -9.23 24.13 5.08
CA ALA A 214 -10.09 22.95 5.11
C ALA A 214 -11.45 23.21 5.78
N SER A 215 -11.49 24.03 6.84
CA SER A 215 -12.73 24.37 7.54
C SER A 215 -13.59 25.37 6.75
N GLU A 216 -12.98 26.30 6.02
CA GLU A 216 -13.71 27.21 5.13
C GLU A 216 -14.32 26.46 3.93
N ALA A 217 -13.60 25.51 3.32
CA ALA A 217 -14.15 24.67 2.24
C ALA A 217 -15.37 23.84 2.70
N GLN A 218 -15.33 23.32 3.92
CA GLN A 218 -16.48 22.61 4.51
C GLN A 218 -17.67 23.53 4.81
N LEU A 219 -17.40 24.76 5.27
CA LEU A 219 -18.42 25.77 5.52
C LEU A 219 -19.11 26.20 4.21
N GLU A 220 -18.34 26.40 3.13
CA GLU A 220 -18.88 26.71 1.80
C GLU A 220 -19.78 25.58 1.29
N LEU A 221 -19.30 24.33 1.36
CA LEU A 221 -20.08 23.16 0.96
C LEU A 221 -21.41 23.03 1.74
N LEU A 222 -21.40 23.27 3.06
CA LEU A 222 -22.60 23.25 3.89
C LEU A 222 -23.61 24.31 3.43
N ILE A 223 -23.15 25.53 3.17
CA ILE A 223 -23.99 26.65 2.76
C ILE A 223 -24.57 26.42 1.35
N GLU A 224 -23.76 25.96 0.40
CA GLU A 224 -24.21 25.66 -0.96
C GLU A 224 -25.26 24.56 -0.97
N THR A 225 -25.03 23.49 -0.20
CA THR A 225 -25.97 22.36 -0.10
C THR A 225 -27.32 22.81 0.47
N GLU A 226 -27.33 23.61 1.54
CA GLU A 226 -28.59 24.08 2.14
C GLU A 226 -29.28 25.15 1.30
N ARG A 227 -28.54 25.99 0.55
CA ARG A 227 -29.12 26.90 -0.45
C ARG A 227 -29.83 26.13 -1.57
N ALA A 228 -29.19 25.09 -2.11
CA ALA A 228 -29.77 24.26 -3.16
C ALA A 228 -31.08 23.60 -2.70
N LYS A 229 -31.09 22.99 -1.51
CA LYS A 229 -32.31 22.40 -0.92
C LYS A 229 -33.44 23.40 -0.74
N ARG A 230 -33.11 24.63 -0.33
CA ARG A 230 -34.11 25.67 -0.10
C ARG A 230 -34.73 26.20 -1.40
N ASN A 231 -33.92 26.27 -2.46
CA ASN A 231 -34.41 26.66 -3.80
C ASN A 231 -35.40 25.63 -4.36
N GLU A 232 -35.21 24.34 -4.10
CA GLU A 232 -36.15 23.27 -4.49
C GLU A 232 -37.48 23.29 -3.71
N ILE A 233 -37.50 23.81 -2.47
CA ILE A 233 -38.67 23.76 -1.56
C ILE A 233 -39.67 24.91 -1.80
N THR A 234 -39.43 25.82 -2.75
CA THR A 234 -40.32 26.96 -3.07
C THR A 234 -41.72 26.58 -3.61
N GLY A 235 -42.04 25.28 -3.72
CA GLY A 235 -43.40 24.80 -4.00
C GLY A 235 -44.27 24.71 -2.74
N ASN A 236 -45.45 25.35 -2.79
CA ASN A 236 -46.46 25.50 -1.74
C ASN A 236 -47.06 24.16 -1.23
N LYS A 237 -46.27 23.29 -0.58
CA LYS A 237 -46.73 22.06 0.08
C LYS A 237 -46.73 22.25 1.60
N ARG A 238 -47.82 21.85 2.26
CA ARG A 238 -47.95 21.89 3.74
C ARG A 238 -46.81 21.10 4.41
N ASN A 239 -46.24 21.66 5.49
CA ASN A 239 -45.08 21.13 6.22
C ASN A 239 -45.17 19.62 6.53
N PHE A 240 -46.36 19.11 6.89
CA PHE A 240 -46.54 17.69 7.22
C PHE A 240 -46.45 16.77 5.99
N ALA A 241 -46.98 17.18 4.83
CA ALA A 241 -46.93 16.39 3.60
C ALA A 241 -45.48 16.21 3.11
N ILE A 242 -44.65 17.26 3.27
CA ILE A 242 -43.22 17.23 2.93
C ILE A 242 -42.47 16.24 3.84
N VAL A 243 -42.76 16.22 5.15
CA VAL A 243 -42.13 15.29 6.09
C VAL A 243 -42.48 13.83 5.74
N VAL A 244 -43.76 13.56 5.44
CA VAL A 244 -44.22 12.23 5.02
C VAL A 244 -43.57 11.80 3.70
N GLU A 245 -43.43 12.71 2.74
CA GLU A 245 -42.80 12.44 1.44
C GLU A 245 -41.29 12.17 1.59
N LYS A 246 -40.59 12.93 2.45
CA LYS A 246 -39.19 12.67 2.82
C LYS A 246 -39.01 11.32 3.51
N MET A 247 -39.89 10.98 4.45
CA MET A 247 -39.83 9.72 5.19
C MET A 247 -40.12 8.54 4.26
N ARG A 248 -41.11 8.65 3.36
CA ARG A 248 -41.39 7.67 2.32
C ARG A 248 -40.19 7.47 1.39
N THR A 249 -39.55 8.55 0.99
CA THR A 249 -38.34 8.52 0.15
C THR A 249 -37.19 7.84 0.87
N ALA A 250 -36.97 8.12 2.15
CA ALA A 250 -35.95 7.47 2.97
C ALA A 250 -36.23 5.97 3.15
N MET A 251 -37.47 5.58 3.46
CA MET A 251 -37.89 4.18 3.60
C MET A 251 -37.76 3.38 2.30
N ASN A 252 -37.86 4.03 1.15
CA ASN A 252 -37.64 3.40 -0.16
C ASN A 252 -36.16 3.16 -0.47
N LYS A 253 -35.21 3.71 0.31
CA LYS A 253 -33.79 3.46 0.11
C LYS A 253 -33.38 2.16 0.82
N LYS A 254 -32.72 1.25 0.09
CA LYS A 254 -32.28 -0.07 0.61
C LYS A 254 -31.35 0.04 1.84
N TYR A 255 -30.55 1.10 1.95
CA TYR A 255 -29.66 1.30 3.11
C TYR A 255 -30.43 1.67 4.39
N PHE A 256 -31.60 2.30 4.28
CA PHE A 256 -32.44 2.63 5.44
C PHE A 256 -32.80 1.36 6.21
N TRP A 257 -33.31 0.34 5.51
CA TRP A 257 -33.67 -0.93 6.12
C TRP A 257 -32.45 -1.71 6.64
N LYS A 258 -31.28 -1.59 6.00
CA LYS A 258 -30.05 -2.19 6.54
C LYS A 258 -29.66 -1.57 7.89
N ILE A 259 -29.75 -0.25 8.02
CA ILE A 259 -29.49 0.47 9.28
C ILE A 259 -30.54 0.10 10.34
N MET A 260 -31.82 0.02 9.95
CA MET A 260 -32.89 -0.37 10.87
C MET A 260 -32.75 -1.81 11.35
N VAL A 261 -32.43 -2.75 10.46
CA VAL A 261 -32.23 -4.18 10.82
C VAL A 261 -30.99 -4.33 11.70
N LEU A 262 -29.87 -3.68 11.35
CA LEU A 262 -28.66 -3.72 12.18
C LEU A 262 -28.91 -3.10 13.55
N GLY A 263 -29.59 -1.95 13.60
CA GLY A 263 -29.99 -1.31 14.85
C GLY A 263 -30.92 -2.20 15.68
N ALA A 264 -31.87 -2.89 15.05
CA ALA A 264 -32.74 -3.85 15.73
C ALA A 264 -31.93 -5.02 16.31
N VAL A 265 -31.04 -5.62 15.53
CA VAL A 265 -30.17 -6.73 15.99
C VAL A 265 -29.29 -6.28 17.17
N ILE A 266 -28.68 -5.10 17.10
CA ILE A 266 -27.84 -4.56 18.18
C ILE A 266 -28.69 -4.34 19.44
N ASN A 267 -29.89 -3.78 19.32
CA ASN A 267 -30.76 -3.56 20.49
C ASN A 267 -31.30 -4.87 21.06
N ILE A 268 -31.67 -5.84 20.22
CA ILE A 268 -32.05 -7.20 20.65
C ILE A 268 -30.90 -7.85 21.40
N TYR A 269 -29.67 -7.78 20.87
CA TYR A 269 -28.48 -8.27 21.54
C TYR A 269 -28.26 -7.58 22.90
N ARG A 270 -28.39 -6.25 22.96
CA ARG A 270 -28.25 -5.49 24.22
C ARG A 270 -29.27 -5.91 25.28
N ILE A 271 -30.51 -6.20 24.88
CA ILE A 271 -31.56 -6.66 25.77
C ILE A 271 -31.28 -8.11 26.20
N ALA A 272 -30.94 -9.00 25.26
CA ALA A 272 -30.62 -10.40 25.51
C ALA A 272 -29.36 -10.59 26.38
N ALA A 273 -28.40 -9.66 26.29
CA ALA A 273 -27.20 -9.64 27.13
C ALA A 273 -27.47 -9.24 28.59
N GLY A 274 -28.73 -9.02 28.99
CA GLY A 274 -29.12 -8.76 30.37
C GLY A 274 -28.70 -7.40 30.92
N LYS A 275 -28.08 -6.53 30.10
CA LYS A 275 -27.56 -5.21 30.52
C LYS A 275 -28.63 -4.36 31.21
N LEU A 276 -29.85 -4.41 30.68
CA LEU A 276 -30.96 -3.60 31.17
C LEU A 276 -31.55 -4.17 32.48
N MET A 277 -31.74 -5.49 32.53
CA MET A 277 -32.13 -6.21 33.74
C MET A 277 -31.14 -5.98 34.88
N PHE A 278 -29.85 -6.03 34.58
CA PHE A 278 -28.80 -5.81 35.57
C PHE A 278 -28.86 -4.37 36.11
N SER A 279 -29.00 -3.35 35.26
CA SER A 279 -29.08 -1.96 35.72
C SER A 279 -30.32 -1.65 36.57
N THR A 280 -31.43 -2.39 36.39
CA THR A 280 -32.67 -2.14 37.14
C THR A 280 -32.81 -3.00 38.38
N LEU A 281 -32.22 -4.20 38.42
CA LEU A 281 -32.37 -5.18 39.51
C LEU A 281 -31.06 -5.47 40.25
N ALA A 282 -29.98 -4.73 40.00
CA ALA A 282 -28.66 -4.98 40.58
C ALA A 282 -28.68 -5.19 42.11
N ILE A 283 -29.38 -4.33 42.86
CA ILE A 283 -29.43 -4.42 44.32
C ILE A 283 -30.11 -5.73 44.76
N THR A 284 -31.27 -6.05 44.20
CA THR A 284 -32.02 -7.28 44.51
C THR A 284 -31.23 -8.54 44.13
N MET A 285 -30.60 -8.56 42.95
CA MET A 285 -29.74 -9.69 42.54
C MET A 285 -28.53 -9.84 43.47
N LEU A 286 -27.92 -8.73 43.91
CA LEU A 286 -26.79 -8.76 44.84
C LEU A 286 -27.19 -9.25 46.23
N GLN A 287 -28.36 -8.86 46.73
CA GLN A 287 -28.90 -9.33 48.01
C GLN A 287 -29.21 -10.83 47.98
N GLU A 288 -29.84 -11.32 46.90
CA GLU A 288 -30.11 -12.75 46.70
C GLU A 288 -28.81 -13.58 46.60
N LEU A 289 -27.79 -13.09 45.89
CA LEU A 289 -26.54 -13.82 45.67
C LEU A 289 -25.63 -13.89 46.90
N THR A 290 -25.70 -12.90 47.79
CA THR A 290 -24.73 -12.78 48.89
C THR A 290 -25.23 -13.32 50.22
N GLU A 291 -26.53 -13.62 50.36
CA GLU A 291 -27.21 -14.07 51.59
C GLU A 291 -26.84 -13.26 52.86
N SER A 292 -26.22 -12.09 52.70
CA SER A 292 -25.65 -11.30 53.78
C SER A 292 -26.07 -9.84 53.62
N SER A 293 -26.63 -9.28 54.69
CA SER A 293 -27.08 -7.89 54.76
C SER A 293 -25.94 -6.87 54.89
N ASN A 294 -24.68 -7.30 54.65
CA ASN A 294 -23.52 -6.48 54.93
C ASN A 294 -23.24 -5.47 53.80
N ILE A 295 -23.65 -4.23 54.05
CA ILE A 295 -23.48 -3.02 53.21
C ILE A 295 -22.04 -2.86 52.68
N LEU A 296 -21.03 -3.39 53.38
CA LEU A 296 -19.63 -3.35 52.97
C LEU A 296 -19.32 -4.19 51.72
N VAL A 297 -19.89 -5.39 51.58
CA VAL A 297 -19.62 -6.27 50.42
C VAL A 297 -20.25 -5.70 49.15
N SER A 298 -21.45 -5.12 49.27
CA SER A 298 -22.13 -4.39 48.18
C SER A 298 -21.33 -3.16 47.70
N LYS A 299 -20.63 -2.46 48.61
CA LYS A 299 -19.74 -1.33 48.26
C LYS A 299 -18.52 -1.77 47.44
N TYR A 300 -17.87 -2.88 47.81
CA TYR A 300 -16.70 -3.40 47.08
C TYR A 300 -17.05 -3.93 45.69
N ILE A 301 -18.21 -4.59 45.54
CA ILE A 301 -18.66 -5.12 44.24
C ILE A 301 -19.08 -3.98 43.31
N ASN A 302 -19.71 -2.91 43.82
CA ASN A 302 -20.02 -1.73 43.00
C ASN A 302 -18.77 -0.93 42.58
N ILE A 303 -17.72 -0.89 43.41
CA ILE A 303 -16.41 -0.34 43.03
C ILE A 303 -15.78 -1.20 41.92
N LEU A 304 -15.85 -2.54 42.04
CA LEU A 304 -15.39 -3.46 41.00
C LEU A 304 -16.20 -3.29 39.70
N TYR A 305 -17.51 -3.05 39.80
CA TYR A 305 -18.39 -2.79 38.66
C TYR A 305 -18.11 -1.42 38.01
N LEU A 306 -17.78 -0.39 38.81
CA LEU A 306 -17.30 0.91 38.33
C LEU A 306 -15.95 0.74 37.59
N CYS A 307 -15.03 -0.08 38.12
CA CYS A 307 -13.77 -0.41 37.46
C CYS A 307 -13.98 -1.16 36.14
N VAL A 308 -14.90 -2.11 36.08
CA VAL A 308 -15.24 -2.87 34.85
C VAL A 308 -15.95 -1.99 33.82
N LEU A 309 -16.80 -1.04 34.23
CA LEU A 309 -17.45 -0.08 33.33
C LEU A 309 -16.47 0.98 32.79
N ILE A 310 -15.52 1.44 33.61
CA ILE A 310 -14.42 2.32 33.19
C ILE A 310 -13.49 1.56 32.22
N HIS A 311 -13.28 0.26 32.42
CA HIS A 311 -12.50 -0.57 31.49
C HIS A 311 -13.20 -0.75 30.13
N ASN A 312 -14.54 -0.82 30.10
CA ASN A 312 -15.34 -0.89 28.87
C ASN A 312 -15.48 0.45 28.12
N ALA A 313 -15.08 1.58 28.72
CA ALA A 313 -15.05 2.88 28.03
C ALA A 313 -13.84 3.02 27.08
N ASN A 314 -12.87 2.11 27.13
CA ASN A 314 -11.67 2.10 26.29
C ASN A 314 -11.82 1.29 25.00
N LEU A 315 -13.01 1.27 24.39
CA LEU A 315 -13.19 0.77 23.03
C LEU A 315 -13.63 1.89 22.10
N MET A 316 -12.65 2.69 21.68
CA MET A 316 -12.67 3.29 20.34
C MET A 316 -11.24 3.50 19.86
N ASP A 317 -10.97 3.00 18.65
CA ASP A 317 -9.76 3.32 17.92
C ASP A 317 -9.76 4.81 17.61
N VAL A 318 -8.80 5.50 18.19
CA VAL A 318 -8.39 6.81 17.74
C VAL A 318 -7.87 6.62 16.31
N SER A 319 -8.30 7.47 15.36
CA SER A 319 -7.79 7.39 14.00
C SER A 319 -6.26 7.42 14.02
N TYR A 320 -5.59 6.52 13.30
CA TYR A 320 -4.14 6.46 13.22
C TYR A 320 -3.50 7.82 12.88
N TYR A 321 -4.19 8.66 12.10
CA TYR A 321 -3.76 10.03 11.81
C TYR A 321 -3.82 10.94 13.04
N GLU A 322 -4.82 10.79 13.90
CA GLU A 322 -4.95 11.53 15.16
C GLU A 322 -4.05 11.01 16.26
N ILE A 323 -3.81 9.69 16.30
CA ILE A 323 -2.81 9.08 17.17
C ILE A 323 -1.45 9.72 16.89
N LEU A 324 -1.11 9.89 15.60
CA LEU A 324 0.13 10.53 15.19
C LEU A 324 0.05 12.07 15.21
N GLY A 325 -1.14 12.67 15.28
CA GLY A 325 -1.33 14.13 15.28
C GLY A 325 -1.09 14.79 13.91
N VAL A 326 -1.36 14.09 12.81
CA VAL A 326 -1.14 14.51 11.42
C VAL A 326 -2.43 14.54 10.61
N SER A 327 -2.41 15.27 9.49
CA SER A 327 -3.54 15.33 8.56
C SER A 327 -3.70 14.02 7.76
N LYS A 328 -4.91 13.73 7.26
CA LYS A 328 -5.15 12.57 6.38
C LYS A 328 -4.42 12.71 5.03
N GLN A 329 -4.17 13.95 4.58
CA GLN A 329 -3.37 14.26 3.40
C GLN A 329 -1.86 14.30 3.67
N ALA A 330 -1.42 13.99 4.90
CA ALA A 330 -0.02 14.13 5.28
C ALA A 330 0.90 13.28 4.40
N ALA A 331 1.98 13.90 3.93
CA ALA A 331 3.02 13.21 3.20
C ALA A 331 3.69 12.17 4.12
N THR A 332 4.28 11.11 3.55
CA THR A 332 4.93 10.04 4.32
C THR A 332 6.01 10.59 5.27
N GLN A 333 6.68 11.69 4.88
CA GLN A 333 7.63 12.41 5.72
C GLN A 333 6.99 13.04 6.97
N GLU A 334 5.82 13.67 6.86
CA GLU A 334 5.12 14.31 7.98
C GLU A 334 4.60 13.25 8.98
N ILE A 335 4.09 12.13 8.47
CA ILE A 335 3.67 10.97 9.27
C ILE A 335 4.85 10.42 10.08
N LYS A 336 6.03 10.30 9.45
CA LYS A 336 7.27 9.87 10.10
C LYS A 336 7.73 10.85 11.17
N GLN A 337 7.66 12.16 10.92
CA GLN A 337 8.04 13.20 11.89
C GLN A 337 7.12 13.24 13.12
N ALA A 338 5.83 12.99 12.94
CA ALA A 338 4.89 13.06 14.04
C ALA A 338 4.92 11.79 14.92
N TYR A 339 5.08 10.61 14.31
CA TYR A 339 5.44 9.37 15.03
C TYR A 339 6.70 9.59 15.87
N LYS A 340 7.72 10.20 15.27
CA LYS A 340 8.98 10.51 15.92
C LYS A 340 8.73 11.30 17.23
N LYS A 341 8.06 12.45 17.16
CA LYS A 341 7.78 13.30 18.34
C LYS A 341 7.02 12.58 19.47
N LEU A 342 6.13 11.66 19.13
CA LEU A 342 5.30 10.94 20.10
C LEU A 342 6.01 9.73 20.71
N ALA A 343 6.82 9.01 19.92
CA ALA A 343 7.60 7.87 20.38
C ALA A 343 8.59 8.25 21.50
N ILE A 344 9.33 9.36 21.36
CA ILE A 344 10.20 9.90 22.44
C ILE A 344 9.43 10.19 23.73
N LYS A 345 8.23 10.75 23.59
CA LYS A 345 7.44 11.25 24.72
C LYS A 345 6.78 10.14 25.52
N TYR A 346 6.41 9.05 24.84
CA TYR A 346 5.67 7.94 25.41
C TYR A 346 6.51 6.65 25.46
N HIS A 347 7.85 6.74 25.40
CA HIS A 347 8.71 5.58 25.57
C HIS A 347 8.56 4.95 26.96
N PRO A 348 8.38 3.62 27.05
CA PRO A 348 8.28 2.90 28.32
C PRO A 348 9.41 3.19 29.32
N ASP A 349 10.61 3.52 28.86
CA ASP A 349 11.78 3.79 29.71
C ASP A 349 11.80 5.20 30.31
N LYS A 350 11.03 6.16 29.76
CA LYS A 350 10.89 7.51 30.32
C LYS A 350 9.70 7.65 31.27
N ASN A 351 8.76 6.70 31.25
CA ASN A 351 7.64 6.62 32.17
C ASN A 351 7.23 5.15 32.33
N SER A 352 7.46 4.59 33.51
CA SER A 352 7.20 3.20 33.88
C SER A 352 5.72 2.87 34.12
N ASP A 353 4.80 3.70 33.62
CA ASP A 353 3.37 3.55 33.80
C ASP A 353 2.76 2.67 32.70
N GLU A 354 1.97 1.67 33.06
CA GLU A 354 1.34 0.71 32.15
C GLU A 354 0.52 1.39 31.03
N ALA A 355 -0.09 2.53 31.36
CA ALA A 355 -0.86 3.37 30.43
C ALA A 355 0.01 4.04 29.34
N VAL A 356 1.32 4.23 29.56
CA VAL A 356 2.27 4.81 28.59
C VAL A 356 2.70 3.75 27.58
N GLN A 357 2.86 2.51 28.02
CA GLN A 357 3.20 1.37 27.17
C GLN A 357 2.06 1.04 26.18
N GLU A 358 0.81 1.04 26.66
CA GLU A 358 -0.36 0.85 25.80
C GLU A 358 -0.49 1.98 24.75
N LYS A 359 -0.17 3.21 25.14
CA LYS A 359 -0.22 4.38 24.25
C LYS A 359 0.88 4.34 23.19
N PHE A 360 2.07 3.87 23.55
CA PHE A 360 3.17 3.70 22.63
C PHE A 360 2.92 2.61 21.58
N LEU A 361 2.30 1.49 22.00
CA LEU A 361 1.85 0.43 21.09
C LEU A 361 0.89 0.98 20.04
N LYS A 362 -0.13 1.75 20.45
CA LYS A 362 -1.10 2.39 19.56
C LYS A 362 -0.45 3.40 18.60
N ILE A 363 0.54 4.17 19.06
CA ILE A 363 1.33 5.11 18.23
C ILE A 363 2.13 4.37 17.15
N THR A 364 2.68 3.21 17.48
CA THR A 364 3.47 2.39 16.57
C THR A 364 2.61 1.68 15.54
N GLU A 365 1.49 1.10 15.96
CA GLU A 365 0.51 0.48 15.07
C GLU A 365 -0.04 1.47 14.03
N ALA A 366 -0.31 2.71 14.47
CA ALA A 366 -0.72 3.80 13.59
C ALA A 366 0.33 4.14 12.54
N TYR A 367 1.61 4.20 12.92
CA TYR A 367 2.70 4.48 11.99
C TYR A 367 2.91 3.34 10.97
N GLU A 368 2.90 2.09 11.41
CA GLU A 368 3.08 0.92 10.56
C GLU A 368 2.00 0.79 9.48
N THR A 369 0.77 1.15 9.83
CA THR A 369 -0.34 1.12 8.87
C THR A 369 -0.31 2.31 7.92
N LEU A 370 0.06 3.50 8.39
CA LEU A 370 0.04 4.72 7.58
C LEU A 370 1.30 4.94 6.74
N LYS A 371 2.43 4.29 7.05
CA LYS A 371 3.67 4.39 6.25
C LYS A 371 3.60 3.56 4.96
N ASP A 372 2.85 2.47 4.97
CA ASP A 372 2.69 1.55 3.85
C ASP A 372 1.51 2.01 2.97
N PRO A 373 1.72 2.32 1.68
CA PRO A 373 0.67 2.85 0.81
C PRO A 373 -0.55 1.92 0.66
N GLU A 374 -0.32 0.61 0.65
CA GLU A 374 -1.34 -0.44 0.51
C GLU A 374 -2.18 -0.57 1.80
N LYS A 375 -1.53 -0.58 2.96
CA LYS A 375 -2.20 -0.64 4.28
C LYS A 375 -2.91 0.67 4.60
N ARG A 376 -2.29 1.82 4.29
CA ARG A 376 -2.91 3.15 4.42
C ARG A 376 -4.17 3.25 3.58
N ARG A 377 -4.12 2.78 2.33
CA ARG A 377 -5.30 2.72 1.45
C ARG A 377 -6.41 1.85 2.03
N LYS A 378 -6.09 0.65 2.52
CA LYS A 378 -7.08 -0.26 3.15
C LYS A 378 -7.68 0.38 4.41
N TYR A 379 -6.85 0.98 5.25
CA TYR A 379 -7.27 1.72 6.43
C TYR A 379 -8.14 2.94 6.08
N ASP A 380 -7.81 3.68 5.02
CA ASP A 380 -8.56 4.85 4.57
C ASP A 380 -9.96 4.51 4.02
N ILE A 381 -10.10 3.31 3.44
CA ILE A 381 -11.35 2.80 2.86
C ILE A 381 -12.23 2.12 3.91
N TYR A 382 -11.64 1.31 4.79
CA TYR A 382 -12.37 0.41 5.69
C TYR A 382 -12.27 0.75 7.18
N GLY A 383 -11.45 1.74 7.57
CA GLY A 383 -11.15 2.07 8.97
C GLY A 383 -10.30 0.99 9.67
N SER A 384 -10.06 1.15 10.98
CA SER A 384 -9.27 0.19 11.77
C SER A 384 -9.87 -1.23 11.77
N HIS A 385 -11.20 -1.35 11.61
CA HIS A 385 -11.90 -2.64 11.59
C HIS A 385 -11.76 -3.42 10.27
N GLY A 386 -11.27 -2.80 9.19
CA GLY A 386 -10.93 -3.49 7.94
C GLY A 386 -9.48 -3.94 7.83
N ALA A 387 -8.63 -3.50 8.76
CA ALA A 387 -7.26 -3.96 8.90
C ALA A 387 -7.21 -5.15 9.87
N TYR A 388 -7.87 -6.27 9.53
CA TYR A 388 -7.60 -7.53 10.20
C TYR A 388 -6.21 -8.04 9.78
N THR A 389 -5.18 -7.51 10.45
CA THR A 389 -3.87 -8.14 10.52
C THR A 389 -3.97 -9.34 11.44
N ARG A 390 -3.39 -10.47 11.00
CA ARG A 390 -3.25 -11.71 11.77
C ARG A 390 -2.88 -11.43 13.23
N LYS A 391 -3.59 -12.10 14.14
CA LYS A 391 -3.16 -12.29 15.54
C LYS A 391 -1.71 -12.77 15.52
N TYR A 392 -0.82 -11.99 16.12
CA TYR A 392 0.60 -12.32 16.24
C TYR A 392 0.80 -13.48 17.21
N ASP A 393 1.66 -14.40 16.77
CA ASP A 393 2.39 -15.34 17.62
C ASP A 393 3.58 -14.60 18.26
N TYR A 394 3.88 -14.94 19.50
CA TYR A 394 4.87 -14.29 20.36
C TYR A 394 6.30 -14.56 19.85
N GLN A 395 6.83 -13.77 18.91
CA GLN A 395 8.27 -13.87 18.53
C GLN A 395 8.95 -12.57 18.03
N SER A 396 8.32 -11.40 18.06
CA SER A 396 8.92 -10.15 17.54
C SER A 396 9.23 -9.09 18.61
N GLN A 397 9.95 -9.47 19.67
CA GLN A 397 10.51 -8.49 20.61
C GLN A 397 11.78 -7.80 20.07
N SER A 398 12.42 -8.35 19.02
CA SER A 398 13.61 -7.76 18.38
C SER A 398 13.27 -6.70 17.30
N GLU A 399 12.09 -6.77 16.71
CA GLU A 399 11.57 -5.77 15.76
C GLU A 399 11.03 -4.54 16.49
N TYR A 400 10.44 -4.74 17.68
CA TYR A 400 10.00 -3.69 18.61
C TYR A 400 11.16 -2.78 19.06
N ASN A 401 12.33 -3.37 19.31
CA ASN A 401 13.54 -2.62 19.69
C ASN A 401 14.18 -1.89 18.50
N ASN A 402 14.08 -2.41 17.27
CA ASN A 402 14.59 -1.73 16.07
C ASN A 402 13.76 -0.48 15.67
N LEU A 403 12.48 -0.44 16.02
CA LEU A 403 11.58 0.68 15.69
C LEU A 403 11.77 1.89 16.60
N PHE A 404 12.17 1.69 17.86
CA PHE A 404 12.35 2.76 18.83
C PHE A 404 13.60 3.62 18.58
N TYR A 405 14.62 3.03 17.97
CA TYR A 405 15.97 3.59 18.05
C TYR A 405 16.52 4.18 16.75
N ASN A 406 15.94 3.86 15.59
CA ASN A 406 16.48 4.24 14.27
C ASN A 406 16.05 5.61 13.73
N GLY A 407 15.30 6.43 14.48
CA GLY A 407 14.64 7.60 13.90
C GLY A 407 14.80 8.94 14.62
N LEU A 408 15.24 8.97 15.88
CA LEU A 408 14.65 9.94 16.82
C LEU A 408 15.50 11.15 17.24
N TYR A 409 16.83 11.11 17.12
CA TYR A 409 17.67 12.21 17.63
C TYR A 409 18.84 12.64 16.73
N HIS A 410 18.86 12.26 15.45
CA HIS A 410 19.84 12.87 14.55
C HIS A 410 19.46 14.33 14.22
N ASN A 411 20.30 15.26 14.70
CA ASN A 411 20.42 16.70 14.42
C ASN A 411 19.51 17.69 15.19
N ASP A 412 19.38 17.60 16.52
CA ASP A 412 18.80 18.69 17.34
C ASP A 412 19.86 19.30 18.30
N PRO A 413 20.26 20.58 18.16
CA PRO A 413 21.33 21.21 18.93
C PRO A 413 20.98 21.58 20.40
N TYR A 414 19.91 21.01 20.99
CA TYR A 414 19.35 21.45 22.28
C TYR A 414 19.26 20.37 23.39
N VAL A 415 20.08 19.31 23.38
CA VAL A 415 20.06 18.25 24.42
C VAL A 415 21.42 18.12 25.13
N ASP A 416 21.40 18.10 26.47
CA ASP A 416 22.57 18.09 27.37
C ASP A 416 23.23 16.69 27.47
N GLU A 417 24.52 16.60 27.10
CA GLU A 417 25.34 15.38 27.03
C GLU A 417 25.49 14.64 28.38
N ALA A 418 25.50 15.36 29.51
CA ALA A 418 25.75 14.75 30.82
C ALA A 418 24.58 13.87 31.30
N VAL A 419 23.36 14.20 30.87
CA VAL A 419 22.14 13.44 31.20
C VAL A 419 22.09 12.15 30.37
N GLN A 420 22.62 12.19 29.15
CA GLN A 420 22.67 11.04 28.23
C GLN A 420 23.65 9.97 28.72
N GLU A 421 24.82 10.35 29.24
CA GLU A 421 25.82 9.43 29.77
C GLU A 421 25.33 8.66 31.01
N LYS A 422 24.62 9.34 31.92
CA LYS A 422 24.13 8.74 33.17
C LYS A 422 23.00 7.74 32.94
N PHE A 423 22.16 8.00 31.93
CA PHE A 423 21.10 7.09 31.50
C PHE A 423 21.66 5.80 30.88
N LEU A 424 22.71 5.91 30.04
CA LEU A 424 23.37 4.75 29.42
C LEU A 424 23.97 3.78 30.45
N LYS A 425 24.64 4.30 31.51
CA LYS A 425 25.26 3.47 32.56
C LYS A 425 24.25 2.67 33.40
N ILE A 426 23.08 3.23 33.66
CA ILE A 426 22.04 2.56 34.48
C ILE A 426 21.37 1.43 33.69
N THR A 427 21.12 1.65 32.40
CA THR A 427 20.49 0.66 31.51
C THR A 427 21.41 -0.53 31.24
N GLU A 428 22.72 -0.30 31.10
CA GLU A 428 23.72 -1.37 30.95
C GLU A 428 23.84 -2.26 32.19
N ALA A 429 23.81 -1.66 33.39
CA ALA A 429 23.82 -2.40 34.65
C ALA A 429 22.56 -3.28 34.80
N TYR A 430 21.40 -2.76 34.41
CA TYR A 430 20.13 -3.46 34.50
C TYR A 430 20.04 -4.66 33.53
N GLU A 431 20.42 -4.49 32.26
CA GLU A 431 20.39 -5.56 31.26
C GLU A 431 21.43 -6.67 31.54
N THR A 432 22.55 -6.32 32.18
CA THR A 432 23.56 -7.29 32.61
C THR A 432 23.09 -8.13 33.80
N LEU A 433 22.38 -7.52 34.76
CA LEU A 433 21.88 -8.21 35.96
C LEU A 433 20.62 -9.05 35.72
N LYS A 434 19.86 -8.72 34.67
CA LYS A 434 18.61 -9.38 34.28
C LYS A 434 18.82 -10.74 33.60
N ASP A 435 19.90 -10.90 32.84
CA ASP A 435 20.24 -12.13 32.11
C ASP A 435 21.21 -13.00 32.94
N PRO A 436 20.82 -14.23 33.34
CA PRO A 436 21.64 -15.08 34.19
C PRO A 436 23.01 -15.44 33.61
N GLU A 437 23.15 -15.55 32.28
CA GLU A 437 24.43 -15.85 31.64
C GLU A 437 25.32 -14.61 31.53
N LYS A 438 24.74 -13.44 31.23
CA LYS A 438 25.49 -12.18 31.21
C LYS A 438 25.94 -11.75 32.60
N ARG A 439 25.08 -11.93 33.61
CA ARG A 439 25.42 -11.74 35.02
C ARG A 439 26.56 -12.65 35.44
N ARG A 440 26.48 -13.95 35.11
CA ARG A 440 27.55 -14.91 35.39
C ARG A 440 28.86 -14.54 34.67
N LYS A 441 28.83 -14.04 33.43
CA LYS A 441 30.02 -13.55 32.72
C LYS A 441 30.58 -12.27 33.35
N TYR A 442 29.73 -11.34 33.79
CA TYR A 442 30.14 -10.15 34.53
C TYR A 442 30.77 -10.50 35.89
N ASP A 443 30.17 -11.44 36.63
CA ASP A 443 30.67 -11.92 37.91
C ASP A 443 32.05 -12.60 37.79
N ILE A 444 32.33 -13.23 36.65
CA ILE A 444 33.61 -13.94 36.38
C ILE A 444 34.70 -12.99 35.85
N TYR A 445 34.36 -12.05 34.96
CA TYR A 445 35.35 -11.28 34.20
C TYR A 445 35.36 -9.77 34.52
N GLY A 446 34.47 -9.29 35.40
CA GLY A 446 34.26 -7.88 35.68
C GLY A 446 33.82 -7.08 34.45
N SER A 447 33.68 -5.76 34.59
CA SER A 447 33.27 -4.88 33.48
C SER A 447 34.25 -4.80 32.31
N HIS A 448 35.48 -5.31 32.48
CA HIS A 448 36.57 -5.14 31.52
C HIS A 448 36.81 -6.36 30.61
N GLY A 449 36.17 -7.51 30.86
CA GLY A 449 36.37 -8.74 30.09
C GLY A 449 35.18 -9.20 29.22
N ALA A 450 34.07 -8.46 29.22
CA ALA A 450 32.97 -8.71 28.29
C ALA A 450 33.25 -8.00 26.96
N TYR A 451 33.47 -8.77 25.89
CA TYR A 451 33.29 -8.30 24.51
C TYR A 451 31.79 -8.02 24.25
N THR A 452 31.25 -7.01 24.91
CA THR A 452 30.11 -6.25 24.42
C THR A 452 30.70 -4.95 23.92
N ARG A 453 30.98 -4.89 22.61
CA ARG A 453 31.27 -3.62 21.93
C ARG A 453 30.20 -2.62 22.38
N LYS A 454 30.68 -1.47 22.90
CA LYS A 454 29.95 -0.22 23.12
C LYS A 454 28.66 -0.18 22.30
N TYR A 455 27.49 -0.21 22.96
CA TYR A 455 26.24 0.20 22.33
C TYR A 455 26.26 1.72 22.16
N ASP A 456 26.96 2.15 21.13
CA ASP A 456 26.93 3.51 20.61
C ASP A 456 25.74 3.61 19.65
N TYR A 457 24.78 4.51 19.90
CA TYR A 457 23.52 4.57 19.16
C TYR A 457 23.69 4.96 17.69
N GLN A 458 24.83 5.55 17.32
CA GLN A 458 25.18 5.77 15.92
C GLN A 458 25.30 4.44 15.14
N SER A 459 25.70 3.36 15.81
CA SER A 459 25.96 2.06 15.19
C SER A 459 24.73 1.26 14.74
N GLN A 460 23.52 1.48 15.28
CA GLN A 460 22.34 0.69 14.89
C GLN A 460 21.66 1.22 13.62
N SER A 461 21.67 2.54 13.41
CA SER A 461 21.27 3.13 12.13
C SER A 461 22.27 2.76 11.04
N GLU A 462 23.56 2.77 11.40
CA GLU A 462 24.65 2.32 10.56
C GLU A 462 24.48 0.82 10.26
N TYR A 463 24.18 0.00 11.26
CA TYR A 463 23.91 -1.44 11.13
C TYR A 463 22.71 -1.70 10.21
N ASN A 464 21.60 -0.98 10.34
CA ASN A 464 20.43 -1.21 9.50
C ASN A 464 20.63 -0.69 8.07
N ASN A 465 21.30 0.46 7.91
CA ASN A 465 21.74 0.93 6.59
C ASN A 465 22.67 -0.10 5.93
N LEU A 466 23.66 -0.58 6.68
CA LEU A 466 24.54 -1.69 6.32
C LEU A 466 23.76 -2.97 6.00
N PHE A 467 22.68 -3.29 6.73
CA PHE A 467 21.88 -4.50 6.53
C PHE A 467 21.12 -4.47 5.20
N TYR A 468 20.35 -3.41 4.95
CA TYR A 468 19.46 -3.32 3.79
C TYR A 468 20.16 -2.81 2.54
N ASN A 469 20.91 -1.72 2.68
CA ASN A 469 21.56 -1.08 1.55
C ASN A 469 22.93 -1.72 1.30
N GLY A 470 23.61 -2.23 2.33
CA GLY A 470 24.90 -2.88 2.16
C GLY A 470 26.07 -1.88 2.10
N LEU A 471 27.30 -2.39 2.02
CA LEU A 471 28.54 -1.60 2.04
C LEU A 471 28.71 -0.68 0.82
N TYR A 472 27.98 -0.95 -0.27
CA TYR A 472 28.24 -0.37 -1.60
C TYR A 472 27.06 0.39 -2.21
N HIS A 473 25.96 0.61 -1.49
CA HIS A 473 24.74 1.21 -2.06
C HIS A 473 24.88 2.61 -2.67
N ASN A 474 25.81 3.41 -2.15
CA ASN A 474 26.05 4.77 -2.62
C ASN A 474 27.22 4.85 -3.60
N ASP A 475 27.83 3.71 -3.93
CA ASP A 475 28.99 3.70 -4.82
C ASP A 475 28.53 3.64 -6.29
N PRO A 476 28.99 4.58 -7.14
CA PRO A 476 28.59 4.62 -8.55
C PRO A 476 29.26 3.54 -9.42
N TYR A 477 30.34 2.91 -8.93
CA TYR A 477 31.15 1.96 -9.70
C TYR A 477 30.94 0.50 -9.26
N VAL A 478 30.47 0.26 -8.03
CA VAL A 478 30.12 -1.08 -7.54
C VAL A 478 28.64 -1.37 -7.71
N VAL A 479 28.31 -2.34 -8.58
CA VAL A 479 26.91 -2.73 -8.81
C VAL A 479 26.41 -3.65 -7.69
N THR A 480 25.35 -3.26 -6.99
CA THR A 480 24.71 -4.12 -5.98
C THR A 480 23.78 -5.14 -6.65
N LEU A 481 24.02 -6.43 -6.40
CA LEU A 481 23.34 -7.52 -7.08
C LEU A 481 22.42 -8.30 -6.13
N SER A 482 21.27 -8.68 -6.65
CA SER A 482 20.25 -9.51 -6.00
C SER A 482 20.14 -10.87 -6.71
N SER A 483 19.32 -11.78 -6.18
CA SER A 483 19.09 -13.08 -6.80
C SER A 483 18.53 -13.01 -8.23
N SER A 484 17.77 -11.95 -8.55
CA SER A 484 17.22 -11.76 -9.91
C SER A 484 18.20 -11.06 -10.84
N THR A 485 19.02 -10.13 -10.35
CA THR A 485 19.92 -9.32 -11.18
C THR A 485 21.30 -9.94 -11.39
N PHE A 486 21.70 -10.92 -10.57
CA PHE A 486 23.03 -11.53 -10.62
C PHE A 486 23.38 -12.13 -11.99
N TYR A 487 22.53 -13.00 -12.55
CA TYR A 487 22.82 -13.68 -13.81
C TYR A 487 22.73 -12.77 -15.03
N VAL A 488 21.95 -11.70 -14.93
CA VAL A 488 21.83 -10.65 -15.95
C VAL A 488 23.10 -9.81 -15.99
N HIS A 489 23.71 -9.57 -14.83
CA HIS A 489 24.96 -8.81 -14.73
C HIS A 489 26.15 -9.54 -15.37
N LEU A 490 26.18 -10.87 -15.38
CA LEU A 490 27.26 -11.69 -15.95
C LEU A 490 27.26 -11.72 -17.49
N THR A 491 27.45 -10.54 -18.09
CA THR A 491 27.58 -10.34 -19.54
C THR A 491 28.97 -10.75 -20.06
N ASP A 492 29.31 -10.47 -21.31
CA ASP A 492 30.67 -10.72 -21.81
C ASP A 492 31.70 -9.77 -21.16
N GLY A 493 32.93 -10.27 -21.00
CA GLY A 493 34.05 -9.56 -20.37
C GLY A 493 34.38 -10.01 -18.94
N PHE A 494 35.29 -9.27 -18.30
CA PHE A 494 35.76 -9.56 -16.95
C PHE A 494 34.74 -9.10 -15.90
N HIS A 495 34.32 -10.00 -15.01
CA HIS A 495 33.47 -9.64 -13.87
C HIS A 495 34.15 -10.08 -12.59
N PHE A 496 34.08 -9.23 -11.57
CA PHE A 496 34.62 -9.58 -10.26
C PHE A 496 33.55 -9.31 -9.20
N ILE A 497 33.09 -10.39 -8.55
CA ILE A 497 31.93 -10.33 -7.67
C ILE A 497 32.33 -10.62 -6.23
N ASN A 498 31.97 -9.70 -5.33
CA ASN A 498 32.16 -9.83 -3.90
C ASN A 498 30.88 -10.33 -3.20
N PHE A 499 30.91 -11.57 -2.69
CA PHE A 499 29.89 -12.09 -1.79
C PHE A 499 30.26 -11.77 -0.36
N TYR A 500 29.55 -10.82 0.25
CA TYR A 500 29.93 -10.26 1.54
C TYR A 500 28.78 -10.29 2.55
N SER A 501 29.14 -10.13 3.82
CA SER A 501 28.23 -9.71 4.87
C SER A 501 28.66 -8.33 5.36
N PRO A 502 27.75 -7.35 5.46
CA PRO A 502 28.10 -6.00 5.89
C PRO A 502 28.59 -5.91 7.34
N PHE A 503 28.44 -6.99 8.12
CA PHE A 503 28.89 -7.11 9.52
C PHE A 503 30.12 -7.99 9.69
N CYS A 504 30.70 -8.47 8.60
CA CYS A 504 31.92 -9.26 8.63
C CYS A 504 33.13 -8.30 8.65
N PRO A 505 33.99 -8.32 9.67
CA PRO A 505 35.13 -7.40 9.75
C PRO A 505 36.10 -7.50 8.55
N PRO A 506 36.47 -8.71 8.06
CA PRO A 506 37.19 -8.84 6.78
C PRO A 506 36.49 -8.15 5.60
N CYS A 507 35.16 -8.26 5.48
CA CYS A 507 34.41 -7.58 4.41
C CYS A 507 34.45 -6.05 4.53
N GLN A 508 34.45 -5.51 5.75
CA GLN A 508 34.56 -4.07 6.00
C GLN A 508 35.96 -3.56 5.62
N ASN A 509 37.01 -4.29 5.99
CA ASN A 509 38.39 -3.94 5.63
C ASN A 509 38.64 -3.97 4.10
N LEU A 510 38.00 -4.91 3.41
CA LEU A 510 38.05 -4.99 1.95
C LEU A 510 37.25 -3.85 1.27
N ALA A 511 36.26 -3.25 1.93
CA ALA A 511 35.28 -2.38 1.30
C ALA A 511 35.90 -1.21 0.52
N ASP A 512 36.85 -0.49 1.13
CA ASP A 512 37.47 0.68 0.48
C ASP A 512 38.43 0.28 -0.64
N HIS A 513 39.17 -0.82 -0.48
CA HIS A 513 39.98 -1.41 -1.54
C HIS A 513 39.11 -1.86 -2.73
N TRP A 514 37.94 -2.43 -2.45
CA TRP A 514 36.99 -2.88 -3.48
C TRP A 514 36.36 -1.72 -4.26
N LYS A 515 35.99 -0.63 -3.57
CA LYS A 515 35.49 0.59 -4.22
C LYS A 515 36.57 1.24 -5.08
N ARG A 516 37.79 1.39 -4.54
CA ARG A 516 38.93 1.92 -5.29
C ARG A 516 39.25 1.05 -6.51
N PHE A 517 39.21 -0.26 -6.36
CA PHE A 517 39.37 -1.20 -7.48
C PHE A 517 38.27 -1.00 -8.53
N ALA A 518 37.01 -0.87 -8.12
CA ALA A 518 35.90 -0.61 -9.04
C ALA A 518 36.02 0.73 -9.78
N GLU A 519 36.53 1.77 -9.12
CA GLU A 519 36.78 3.07 -9.73
C GLU A 519 37.94 3.00 -10.75
N VAL A 520 39.10 2.45 -10.36
CA VAL A 520 40.29 2.38 -11.22
C VAL A 520 40.07 1.47 -12.43
N TYR A 521 39.35 0.36 -12.25
CA TYR A 521 39.05 -0.61 -13.30
C TYR A 521 37.68 -0.40 -13.94
N HIS A 522 37.06 0.77 -13.72
CA HIS A 522 35.78 1.11 -14.33
C HIS A 522 35.88 1.00 -15.86
N GLY A 523 34.96 0.28 -16.49
CA GLY A 523 34.97 0.06 -17.94
C GLY A 523 35.91 -1.06 -18.43
N ILE A 524 36.78 -1.60 -17.56
CA ILE A 524 37.63 -2.78 -17.84
C ILE A 524 37.03 -4.02 -17.18
N VAL A 525 36.68 -3.90 -15.89
CA VAL A 525 36.15 -4.99 -15.06
C VAL A 525 34.79 -4.58 -14.52
N LYS A 526 33.79 -5.44 -14.71
CA LYS A 526 32.45 -5.26 -14.14
C LYS A 526 32.46 -5.72 -12.69
N VAL A 527 32.52 -4.76 -11.78
CA VAL A 527 32.63 -5.02 -10.34
C VAL A 527 31.25 -5.04 -9.70
N GLY A 528 30.92 -6.17 -9.06
CA GLY A 528 29.62 -6.40 -8.43
C GLY A 528 29.75 -6.83 -6.97
N ALA A 529 28.69 -6.64 -6.20
CA ALA A 529 28.64 -7.07 -4.81
C ALA A 529 27.27 -7.63 -4.41
N VAL A 530 27.27 -8.80 -3.75
CA VAL A 530 26.06 -9.46 -3.24
C VAL A 530 26.05 -9.39 -1.72
N ASN A 531 25.04 -8.71 -1.16
CA ASN A 531 24.82 -8.70 0.29
C ASN A 531 24.17 -10.02 0.72
N CYS A 532 24.99 -10.98 1.14
CA CYS A 532 24.53 -12.30 1.55
C CYS A 532 23.80 -12.32 2.90
N LYS A 533 23.88 -11.24 3.68
CA LYS A 533 23.08 -11.13 4.90
C LYS A 533 21.61 -10.85 4.58
N TYR A 534 21.36 -10.01 3.57
CA TYR A 534 20.02 -9.71 3.07
C TYR A 534 19.50 -10.80 2.12
N HIS A 535 20.32 -11.25 1.16
CA HIS A 535 19.99 -12.30 0.20
C HIS A 535 20.49 -13.69 0.62
N ASN A 536 20.19 -14.08 1.87
CA ASN A 536 20.72 -15.29 2.50
C ASN A 536 20.45 -16.56 1.68
N SER A 537 19.19 -16.79 1.27
CA SER A 537 18.79 -17.98 0.52
C SER A 537 19.61 -18.15 -0.77
N PHE A 538 19.82 -17.07 -1.53
CA PHE A 538 20.59 -17.11 -2.76
C PHE A 538 22.07 -17.44 -2.52
N CYS A 539 22.70 -16.81 -1.54
CA CYS A 539 24.12 -17.07 -1.27
C CYS A 539 24.37 -18.50 -0.74
N TYR A 540 23.55 -18.98 0.19
CA TYR A 540 23.78 -20.30 0.81
C TYR A 540 23.26 -21.47 -0.05
N HIS A 541 22.04 -21.38 -0.59
CA HIS A 541 21.43 -22.51 -1.29
C HIS A 541 21.80 -22.57 -2.77
N ASN A 542 21.84 -21.42 -3.46
CA ASN A 542 22.11 -21.39 -4.90
C ASN A 542 23.61 -21.32 -5.18
N MET A 543 24.31 -20.37 -4.55
CA MET A 543 25.74 -20.10 -4.82
C MET A 543 26.70 -20.88 -3.91
N ARG A 544 26.19 -21.54 -2.86
CA ARG A 544 26.97 -22.33 -1.89
C ARG A 544 28.12 -21.56 -1.23
N ILE A 545 27.91 -20.28 -0.94
CA ILE A 545 28.88 -19.42 -0.26
C ILE A 545 28.88 -19.74 1.24
N GLY A 546 29.99 -20.30 1.73
CA GLY A 546 30.14 -20.72 3.13
C GLY A 546 30.91 -19.74 4.03
N SER A 547 31.60 -18.74 3.45
CA SER A 547 32.44 -17.78 4.18
C SER A 547 32.40 -16.39 3.54
N TYR A 548 32.71 -15.34 4.31
CA TYR A 548 32.71 -13.96 3.83
C TYR A 548 34.03 -13.23 4.17
N PRO A 549 34.55 -12.37 3.27
CA PRO A 549 34.12 -12.22 1.89
C PRO A 549 34.48 -13.48 1.08
N THR A 550 33.70 -13.77 0.03
CA THR A 550 34.11 -14.72 -1.01
C THR A 550 34.13 -13.97 -2.33
N LEU A 551 35.30 -13.91 -2.95
CA LEU A 551 35.53 -13.16 -4.19
C LEU A 551 35.60 -14.11 -5.38
N LEU A 552 34.66 -13.95 -6.32
CA LEU A 552 34.57 -14.78 -7.51
C LEU A 552 34.87 -13.96 -8.76
N PHE A 553 35.92 -14.35 -9.48
CA PHE A 553 36.30 -13.75 -10.75
C PHE A 553 35.75 -14.57 -11.93
N TYR A 554 35.04 -13.92 -12.83
CA TYR A 554 34.48 -14.51 -14.04
C TYR A 554 35.25 -13.94 -15.24
N PRO A 555 36.26 -14.66 -15.76
CA PRO A 555 37.11 -14.14 -16.83
C PRO A 555 36.39 -13.97 -18.17
N ASN A 556 35.27 -14.69 -18.36
CA ASN A 556 34.50 -14.77 -19.59
C ASN A 556 32.98 -14.66 -19.32
N GLY A 557 32.58 -13.97 -18.24
CA GLY A 557 31.17 -13.80 -17.90
C GLY A 557 30.40 -15.10 -17.65
N LYS A 558 29.16 -15.17 -18.14
CA LYS A 558 28.25 -16.33 -17.98
C LYS A 558 28.68 -17.60 -18.72
N ILE A 559 29.51 -17.49 -19.75
CA ILE A 559 29.88 -18.62 -20.63
C ILE A 559 31.08 -19.42 -20.06
N GLY A 560 31.70 -18.95 -18.97
CA GLY A 560 32.88 -19.58 -18.36
C GLY A 560 32.71 -20.03 -16.92
N ASN A 561 33.67 -20.82 -16.43
CA ASN A 561 33.82 -21.11 -15.02
C ASN A 561 34.32 -19.86 -14.27
N TYR A 562 33.88 -19.71 -13.03
CA TYR A 562 34.44 -18.72 -12.12
C TYR A 562 35.69 -19.26 -11.43
N ILE A 563 36.53 -18.32 -10.99
CA ILE A 563 37.78 -18.58 -10.28
C ILE A 563 37.64 -17.98 -8.88
N TYR A 564 37.98 -18.76 -7.85
CA TYR A 564 38.08 -18.25 -6.49
C TYR A 564 39.36 -17.41 -6.38
N TYR A 565 39.21 -16.15 -6.02
CA TYR A 565 40.36 -15.36 -5.59
C TYR A 565 40.77 -15.78 -4.18
N ARG A 566 42.07 -16.00 -3.97
CA ARG A 566 42.67 -16.44 -2.71
C ARG A 566 43.86 -15.59 -2.27
N GLY A 567 44.11 -14.46 -2.95
CA GLY A 567 45.16 -13.52 -2.57
C GLY A 567 44.74 -12.66 -1.39
N ASP A 568 45.59 -11.71 -1.01
CA ASP A 568 45.33 -10.80 0.12
C ASP A 568 44.22 -9.79 -0.21
N ASP A 569 43.48 -9.33 0.80
CA ASP A 569 42.36 -8.39 0.65
C ASP A 569 42.83 -6.92 0.50
N THR A 570 43.90 -6.67 -0.27
CA THR A 570 44.48 -5.34 -0.54
C THR A 570 44.27 -4.92 -1.99
N PHE A 571 44.34 -3.61 -2.28
CA PHE A 571 44.22 -3.11 -3.65
C PHE A 571 45.30 -3.71 -4.56
N ASP A 572 46.55 -3.74 -4.12
CA ASP A 572 47.69 -4.20 -4.91
C ASP A 572 47.57 -5.69 -5.28
N ALA A 573 47.08 -6.54 -4.36
CA ALA A 573 46.91 -7.96 -4.62
C ALA A 573 45.70 -8.25 -5.55
N LEU A 574 44.60 -7.49 -5.40
CA LEU A 574 43.46 -7.54 -6.32
C LEU A 574 43.88 -7.07 -7.72
N GLU A 575 44.64 -5.98 -7.79
CA GLU A 575 45.20 -5.44 -9.02
C GLU A 575 46.13 -6.45 -9.68
N GLU A 576 47.14 -6.98 -8.99
CA GLU A 576 48.08 -7.97 -9.53
C GLU A 576 47.33 -9.19 -10.09
N PHE A 577 46.36 -9.71 -9.34
CA PHE A 577 45.56 -10.85 -9.79
C PHE A 577 44.81 -10.56 -11.09
N VAL A 578 44.10 -9.43 -11.18
CA VAL A 578 43.33 -9.10 -12.38
C VAL A 578 44.23 -8.69 -13.55
N MET A 579 45.32 -7.98 -13.26
CA MET A 579 46.29 -7.55 -14.26
C MET A 579 46.97 -8.72 -14.96
N ASN A 580 47.19 -9.85 -14.27
CA ASN A 580 47.67 -11.07 -14.92
C ASN A 580 46.73 -11.54 -16.05
N TYR A 581 45.40 -11.43 -15.87
CA TYR A 581 44.44 -11.74 -16.93
C TYR A 581 44.36 -10.64 -17.99
N ILE A 582 44.46 -9.37 -17.60
CA ILE A 582 44.44 -8.26 -18.56
C ILE A 582 45.68 -8.29 -19.47
N LYS A 583 46.89 -8.43 -18.90
CA LYS A 583 48.17 -8.52 -19.63
C LYS A 583 48.22 -9.76 -20.54
N SER A 584 47.52 -10.84 -20.19
CA SER A 584 47.36 -11.99 -21.11
C SER A 584 46.54 -11.66 -22.37
N LYS A 585 45.66 -10.65 -22.31
CA LYS A 585 44.78 -10.21 -23.42
C LYS A 585 45.25 -8.93 -24.13
N ILE A 586 46.14 -8.16 -23.51
CA ILE A 586 46.67 -6.90 -24.03
C ILE A 586 48.18 -6.84 -23.82
N HIS A 587 48.90 -6.63 -24.92
CA HIS A 587 50.34 -6.43 -24.92
C HIS A 587 50.63 -5.06 -25.56
N VAL A 588 51.39 -4.23 -24.85
CA VAL A 588 51.89 -2.94 -25.35
C VAL A 588 53.30 -3.17 -25.88
N PRO A 589 53.51 -3.13 -27.21
CA PRO A 589 54.83 -3.41 -27.77
C PRO A 589 55.74 -2.18 -27.66
N VAL A 590 57.02 -2.42 -27.37
CA VAL A 590 58.10 -1.46 -27.56
C VAL A 590 58.48 -1.46 -29.04
N VAL A 591 58.61 -0.29 -29.65
CA VAL A 591 58.93 -0.14 -31.08
C VAL A 591 60.23 0.63 -31.26
N SER A 592 61.06 0.16 -32.20
CA SER A 592 62.33 0.80 -32.58
C SER A 592 62.25 1.53 -33.92
N GLN A 593 61.05 1.68 -34.49
CA GLN A 593 60.79 2.41 -35.74
C GLN A 593 59.38 3.01 -35.72
N LEU A 594 59.24 4.21 -36.28
CA LEU A 594 57.94 4.84 -36.48
C LEU A 594 57.07 4.02 -37.43
N ARG A 595 55.80 3.83 -37.06
CA ARG A 595 54.81 3.10 -37.85
C ARG A 595 54.03 4.07 -38.74
N SER A 596 53.43 3.55 -39.82
CA SER A 596 52.57 4.33 -40.71
C SER A 596 51.44 5.04 -39.94
N SER A 597 51.28 6.34 -40.18
CA SER A 597 50.24 7.18 -39.56
C SER A 597 48.84 6.96 -40.15
N GLU A 598 48.65 6.04 -41.10
CA GLU A 598 47.32 5.73 -41.65
C GLU A 598 46.36 5.16 -40.60
N LYS A 599 46.89 4.53 -39.56
CA LYS A 599 46.14 4.05 -38.40
C LYS A 599 46.43 4.95 -37.19
N PRO A 600 45.49 5.10 -36.26
CA PRO A 600 45.70 5.90 -35.06
C PRO A 600 46.68 5.19 -34.11
N ILE A 601 47.75 5.89 -33.74
CA ILE A 601 48.82 5.39 -32.88
C ILE A 601 49.10 6.39 -31.78
N ALA A 602 49.24 5.91 -30.54
CA ALA A 602 49.71 6.69 -29.40
C ALA A 602 51.09 6.18 -29.00
N TYR A 603 52.10 7.02 -29.19
CA TYR A 603 53.49 6.76 -28.79
C TYR A 603 53.71 7.28 -27.39
N VAL A 604 54.18 6.42 -26.49
CA VAL A 604 54.56 6.78 -25.12
C VAL A 604 56.08 6.91 -25.09
N LEU A 605 56.58 8.11 -24.79
CA LEU A 605 57.98 8.49 -24.98
C LEU A 605 58.86 8.19 -23.77
N GLU A 606 58.30 8.21 -22.56
CA GLU A 606 59.03 7.93 -21.32
C GLU A 606 58.26 6.93 -20.47
N PRO A 607 58.61 5.63 -20.52
CA PRO A 607 57.89 4.59 -19.77
C PRO A 607 58.02 4.73 -18.25
N ASN A 608 59.00 5.48 -17.74
CA ASN A 608 59.17 5.67 -16.29
C ASN A 608 58.19 6.70 -15.68
N ASN A 609 57.56 7.55 -16.51
CA ASN A 609 56.62 8.56 -16.02
C ASN A 609 55.18 8.04 -15.91
N ILE A 610 54.87 6.92 -16.58
CA ILE A 610 53.58 6.24 -16.53
C ILE A 610 53.80 4.81 -16.03
N ASP A 611 53.16 4.46 -14.92
CA ASP A 611 53.18 3.10 -14.37
C ASP A 611 52.76 2.03 -15.41
N ASP A 612 53.41 0.87 -15.43
CA ASP A 612 53.15 -0.19 -16.43
C ASP A 612 51.70 -0.71 -16.37
N ASN A 613 51.09 -0.75 -15.18
CA ASN A 613 49.69 -1.11 -15.05
C ASN A 613 48.78 0.00 -15.59
N ALA A 614 49.10 1.28 -15.32
CA ALA A 614 48.42 2.43 -15.90
C ALA A 614 48.48 2.43 -17.44
N LEU A 615 49.65 2.17 -18.02
CA LEU A 615 49.85 2.03 -19.46
C LEU A 615 48.99 0.91 -20.06
N THR A 616 48.95 -0.24 -19.39
CA THR A 616 48.13 -1.38 -19.80
C THR A 616 46.63 -1.05 -19.72
N ARG A 617 46.17 -0.32 -18.69
CA ARG A 617 44.78 0.16 -18.58
C ARG A 617 44.43 1.14 -19.70
N ILE A 618 45.30 2.10 -20.00
CA ILE A 618 45.13 3.03 -21.14
C ILE A 618 44.99 2.23 -22.45
N ALA A 619 45.89 1.26 -22.68
CA ALA A 619 45.84 0.38 -23.84
C ALA A 619 44.55 -0.46 -23.88
N PHE A 620 43.99 -0.84 -22.73
CA PHE A 620 42.70 -1.52 -22.64
C PHE A 620 41.54 -0.63 -23.04
N HIS A 621 41.44 0.57 -22.47
CA HIS A 621 40.38 1.51 -22.81
C HIS A 621 40.39 1.87 -24.30
N LEU A 622 41.58 2.04 -24.87
CA LEU A 622 41.80 2.36 -26.27
C LEU A 622 41.83 1.14 -27.20
N LYS A 623 41.59 -0.07 -26.68
CA LYS A 623 41.66 -1.30 -27.46
C LYS A 623 40.73 -1.24 -28.67
N GLY A 624 41.33 -1.40 -29.85
CA GLY A 624 40.62 -1.32 -31.13
C GLY A 624 40.39 0.10 -31.65
N LEU A 625 40.56 1.14 -30.81
CA LEU A 625 40.50 2.54 -31.20
C LEU A 625 41.84 3.07 -31.68
N THR A 626 42.88 2.83 -30.88
CA THR A 626 44.24 3.33 -31.10
C THR A 626 45.23 2.23 -30.70
N THR A 627 46.32 2.11 -31.44
CA THR A 627 47.44 1.25 -31.02
C THR A 627 48.34 2.05 -30.09
N VAL A 628 48.47 1.61 -28.83
CA VAL A 628 49.43 2.19 -27.88
C VAL A 628 50.76 1.46 -28.02
N VAL A 629 51.86 2.20 -28.15
CA VAL A 629 53.22 1.67 -28.27
C VAL A 629 54.19 2.49 -27.43
N VAL A 630 55.27 1.87 -26.96
CA VAL A 630 56.34 2.55 -26.20
C VAL A 630 57.55 2.76 -27.09
N ILE A 631 58.20 3.91 -26.98
CA ILE A 631 59.49 4.19 -27.60
C ILE A 631 60.56 4.21 -26.49
N ASP A 632 61.69 3.56 -26.75
CA ASP A 632 62.83 3.43 -25.84
C ASP A 632 64.13 3.94 -26.49
N ASP A 633 63.98 4.78 -27.53
CA ASP A 633 65.07 5.32 -28.35
C ASP A 633 64.97 6.86 -28.36
N GLU A 634 66.01 7.54 -27.88
CA GLU A 634 66.04 9.02 -27.82
C GLU A 634 66.03 9.66 -29.21
N GLU A 635 66.60 9.03 -30.25
CA GLU A 635 66.58 9.59 -31.61
C GLU A 635 65.15 9.62 -32.18
N LEU A 636 64.36 8.57 -31.90
CA LEU A 636 62.95 8.51 -32.30
C LEU A 636 62.05 9.45 -31.50
N ARG A 637 62.45 9.80 -30.28
CA ARG A 637 61.76 10.82 -29.48
C ARG A 637 61.92 12.18 -30.13
N ASP A 638 63.15 12.55 -30.50
CA ASP A 638 63.45 13.84 -31.13
C ASP A 638 62.73 14.01 -32.48
N ASP A 639 62.52 12.90 -33.22
CA ASP A 639 61.71 12.90 -34.45
C ASP A 639 60.21 13.16 -34.20
N LEU A 640 59.73 12.94 -32.97
CA LEU A 640 58.31 13.05 -32.62
C LEU A 640 57.94 14.34 -31.91
N THR A 641 58.82 14.92 -31.09
CA THR A 641 58.52 16.13 -30.33
C THR A 641 59.79 16.90 -29.96
N GLU A 642 59.71 18.23 -29.98
CA GLU A 642 60.76 19.12 -29.48
C GLU A 642 60.53 19.50 -28.00
N ASP A 643 59.36 19.17 -27.43
CA ASP A 643 59.00 19.52 -26.05
C ASP A 643 59.46 18.41 -25.08
N PRO A 644 60.39 18.71 -24.14
CA PRO A 644 60.85 17.74 -23.16
C PRO A 644 59.72 17.26 -22.22
N ASP A 645 58.69 18.07 -21.98
CA ASP A 645 57.61 17.73 -21.04
C ASP A 645 56.55 16.79 -21.65
N THR A 646 56.64 16.47 -22.94
CA THR A 646 55.70 15.58 -23.63
C THR A 646 55.86 14.12 -23.19
N VAL A 647 54.75 13.53 -22.75
CA VAL A 647 54.69 12.14 -22.26
C VAL A 647 54.14 11.20 -23.34
N VAL A 648 53.08 11.64 -24.05
CA VAL A 648 52.41 10.85 -25.09
C VAL A 648 52.21 11.69 -26.36
N VAL A 649 52.57 11.11 -27.51
CA VAL A 649 52.32 11.68 -28.84
C VAL A 649 51.27 10.85 -29.58
N PHE A 650 50.14 11.45 -29.89
CA PHE A 650 49.10 10.82 -30.71
C PHE A 650 49.24 11.22 -32.17
N GLN A 651 49.36 10.23 -33.06
CA GLN A 651 49.42 10.43 -34.50
C GLN A 651 48.30 9.68 -35.21
N TYR A 652 47.58 10.41 -36.07
CA TYR A 652 46.61 9.83 -36.99
C TYR A 652 46.46 10.70 -38.23
N LYS A 653 46.86 10.17 -39.39
CA LYS A 653 46.92 10.88 -40.68
C LYS A 653 47.77 12.15 -40.56
N LYS A 654 47.13 13.33 -40.59
CA LYS A 654 47.78 14.65 -40.44
C LYS A 654 47.64 15.21 -39.02
N ASN A 655 46.86 14.56 -38.15
CA ASN A 655 46.70 15.01 -36.77
C ASN A 655 47.88 14.50 -35.95
N HIS A 656 48.61 15.44 -35.37
CA HIS A 656 49.72 15.21 -34.46
C HIS A 656 49.43 16.00 -33.19
N ILE A 657 49.38 15.33 -32.04
CA ILE A 657 48.98 15.93 -30.77
C ILE A 657 49.91 15.45 -29.67
N GLU A 658 50.49 16.41 -28.97
CA GLU A 658 51.38 16.19 -27.83
C GLU A 658 50.62 16.31 -26.51
N ILE A 659 50.89 15.40 -25.59
CA ILE A 659 50.22 15.30 -24.30
C ILE A 659 51.28 15.25 -23.19
N SER A 660 51.40 16.33 -22.43
CA SER A 660 52.35 16.48 -21.32
C SER A 660 51.81 16.00 -19.95
N SER A 661 50.63 15.36 -19.90
CA SER A 661 50.03 14.87 -18.65
C SER A 661 50.29 13.38 -18.47
N ASN A 662 50.61 12.96 -17.25
CA ASN A 662 50.73 11.55 -16.85
C ASN A 662 49.41 10.95 -16.32
N ASP A 663 48.35 11.74 -16.19
CA ASP A 663 47.03 11.29 -15.73
C ASP A 663 46.30 10.48 -16.83
N GLU A 664 45.92 9.24 -16.50
CA GLU A 664 45.27 8.29 -17.42
C GLU A 664 44.02 8.88 -18.07
N LYS A 665 43.15 9.53 -17.29
CA LYS A 665 41.88 10.10 -17.76
C LYS A 665 42.13 11.22 -18.76
N THR A 666 43.12 12.08 -18.50
CA THR A 666 43.51 13.18 -19.39
C THR A 666 44.08 12.67 -20.72
N ILE A 667 44.93 11.65 -20.67
CA ILE A 667 45.51 11.03 -21.88
C ILE A 667 44.41 10.43 -22.75
N ILE A 668 43.54 9.59 -22.16
CA ILE A 668 42.43 8.93 -22.88
C ILE A 668 41.51 9.99 -23.50
N LYS A 669 41.11 11.01 -22.73
CA LYS A 669 40.23 12.09 -23.21
C LYS A 669 40.81 12.81 -24.43
N LYS A 670 42.06 13.27 -24.36
CA LYS A 670 42.72 13.97 -25.47
C LYS A 670 42.85 13.08 -26.72
N ILE A 671 43.19 11.80 -26.55
CA ILE A 671 43.26 10.85 -27.67
C ILE A 671 41.88 10.66 -28.30
N VAL A 672 40.84 10.43 -27.51
CA VAL A 672 39.47 10.20 -27.99
C VAL A 672 38.91 11.44 -28.72
N GLU A 673 39.17 12.65 -28.22
CA GLU A 673 38.75 13.90 -28.87
C GLU A 673 39.40 14.11 -30.26
N SER A 674 40.53 13.45 -30.47
CA SER A 674 41.35 13.54 -31.69
C SER A 674 41.01 12.49 -32.75
N LEU A 675 40.17 11.51 -32.38
CA LEU A 675 39.63 10.51 -33.29
C LEU A 675 38.62 11.15 -34.28
N PRO A 676 38.33 10.49 -35.42
CA PRO A 676 37.30 10.97 -36.34
C PRO A 676 35.97 11.21 -35.65
N LYS A 677 35.46 12.44 -35.73
CA LYS A 677 34.13 12.78 -35.25
C LYS A 677 33.09 11.89 -35.93
N MET A 678 32.10 11.46 -35.15
CA MET A 678 30.98 10.71 -35.70
C MET A 678 30.13 11.56 -36.64
N GLU A 679 29.42 10.89 -37.52
CA GLU A 679 28.56 11.53 -38.49
C GLU A 679 27.38 12.20 -37.76
N GLU A 680 27.25 13.51 -37.94
CA GLU A 680 26.10 14.25 -37.43
C GLU A 680 24.89 13.98 -38.34
N ILE A 681 23.76 13.71 -37.70
CA ILE A 681 22.50 13.39 -38.37
C ILE A 681 21.56 14.57 -38.24
N ASP A 682 21.20 15.14 -39.39
CA ASP A 682 20.15 16.15 -39.51
C ASP A 682 18.77 15.50 -39.81
N PRO A 683 17.67 16.27 -39.76
CA PRO A 683 16.33 15.72 -39.96
C PRO A 683 16.10 15.08 -41.34
N ASN A 684 16.72 15.61 -42.40
CA ASN A 684 16.57 15.09 -43.77
C ASN A 684 17.27 13.74 -43.90
N LYS A 685 18.49 13.67 -43.36
CA LYS A 685 19.29 12.46 -43.34
C LYS A 685 18.66 11.37 -42.48
N LEU A 686 18.09 11.72 -41.34
CA LEU A 686 17.33 10.78 -40.51
C LEU A 686 16.15 10.17 -41.29
N LYS A 687 15.43 11.00 -42.07
CA LYS A 687 14.34 10.56 -42.94
C LYS A 687 14.84 9.59 -44.02
N ASP A 688 15.97 9.88 -44.66
CA ASP A 688 16.57 9.01 -45.67
C ASP A 688 17.01 7.66 -45.08
N ILE A 689 17.65 7.68 -43.90
CA ILE A 689 18.03 6.47 -43.18
C ILE A 689 16.80 5.62 -42.87
N ARG A 690 15.72 6.24 -42.36
CA ARG A 690 14.47 5.56 -42.00
C ARG A 690 13.80 4.94 -43.22
N ASN A 691 13.84 5.60 -44.37
CA ASN A 691 13.31 5.07 -45.64
C ASN A 691 14.10 3.84 -46.13
N LYS A 692 15.44 3.88 -46.06
CA LYS A 692 16.29 2.73 -46.43
C LYS A 692 16.12 1.53 -45.49
N LEU A 693 15.90 1.77 -44.19
CA LEU A 693 15.61 0.72 -43.21
C LEU A 693 14.25 0.06 -43.44
N ARG A 694 13.25 0.81 -43.92
CA ARG A 694 11.94 0.28 -44.32
C ARG A 694 12.02 -0.61 -45.55
N SER A 695 12.90 -0.28 -46.50
CA SER A 695 13.05 -1.02 -47.75
C SER A 695 13.98 -2.23 -47.65
N GLY A 696 14.49 -2.59 -46.47
CA GLY A 696 15.42 -3.71 -46.34
C GLY A 696 16.86 -3.40 -46.77
N ALA A 697 17.20 -2.14 -47.11
CA ALA A 697 18.45 -1.80 -47.80
C ALA A 697 19.60 -1.32 -46.90
N ASN A 698 19.40 -1.21 -45.58
CA ASN A 698 20.39 -0.64 -44.67
C ASN A 698 20.46 -1.42 -43.35
N LYS A 699 21.64 -1.43 -42.73
CA LYS A 699 21.84 -2.00 -41.39
C LYS A 699 21.29 -1.06 -40.30
N PRO A 700 20.94 -1.55 -39.10
CA PRO A 700 20.47 -0.72 -37.98
C PRO A 700 21.44 0.42 -37.63
N TRP A 701 20.90 1.51 -37.08
CA TRP A 701 21.64 2.69 -36.67
C TRP A 701 21.57 2.88 -35.16
N VAL A 702 22.71 3.09 -34.52
CA VAL A 702 22.82 3.57 -33.15
C VAL A 702 22.91 5.09 -33.19
N LEU A 703 21.99 5.74 -32.50
CA LEU A 703 21.92 7.19 -32.38
C LEU A 703 22.39 7.61 -30.99
N TYR A 704 23.31 8.56 -30.95
CA TYR A 704 23.83 9.13 -29.70
C TYR A 704 23.46 10.60 -29.56
N PHE A 705 22.96 10.97 -28.39
CA PHE A 705 22.60 12.34 -28.04
C PHE A 705 23.58 12.83 -26.98
N PRO A 706 24.62 13.60 -27.34
CA PRO A 706 25.69 14.00 -26.42
C PRO A 706 25.30 15.12 -25.45
N SER A 707 25.98 15.19 -24.30
CA SER A 707 25.95 16.33 -23.34
C SER A 707 27.24 17.18 -23.42
N GLU A 708 27.32 18.31 -22.71
CA GLU A 708 28.50 19.19 -22.68
C GLU A 708 29.76 18.51 -22.11
N ASP A 709 29.61 17.76 -21.01
CA ASP A 709 30.72 17.14 -20.26
C ASP A 709 30.92 15.64 -20.59
N ASP A 710 30.43 15.22 -21.74
CA ASP A 710 30.21 13.81 -22.02
C ASP A 710 31.46 13.09 -22.56
N ASP A 711 31.81 11.96 -21.94
CA ASP A 711 32.95 11.15 -22.36
C ASP A 711 32.63 10.34 -23.62
N LYS A 712 33.24 10.74 -24.74
CA LYS A 712 33.05 10.12 -26.05
C LYS A 712 33.71 8.75 -26.17
N LEU A 713 34.48 8.30 -25.18
CA LEU A 713 35.15 7.01 -25.20
C LEU A 713 34.14 5.87 -25.40
N LEU A 714 33.05 5.89 -24.63
CA LEU A 714 32.02 4.85 -24.69
C LEU A 714 31.36 4.80 -26.07
N LEU A 715 31.11 5.97 -26.70
CA LEU A 715 30.58 6.09 -28.06
C LEU A 715 31.43 5.31 -29.06
N HIS A 716 32.73 5.56 -29.01
CA HIS A 716 33.72 4.96 -29.88
C HIS A 716 33.91 3.46 -29.63
N GLN A 717 33.89 3.03 -28.37
CA GLN A 717 33.93 1.61 -27.99
C GLN A 717 32.71 0.85 -28.50
N MET A 718 31.50 1.41 -28.38
CA MET A 718 30.28 0.77 -28.90
C MET A 718 30.33 0.62 -30.42
N LYS A 719 30.90 1.59 -31.15
CA LYS A 719 31.09 1.50 -32.60
C LYS A 719 31.98 0.32 -33.01
N ILE A 720 33.02 0.02 -32.24
CA ILE A 720 33.87 -1.15 -32.48
C ILE A 720 33.15 -2.44 -32.13
N LYS A 721 32.45 -2.45 -30.99
CA LYS A 721 31.73 -3.62 -30.48
C LYS A 721 30.64 -4.09 -31.46
N TYR A 722 29.99 -3.15 -32.15
CA TYR A 722 28.88 -3.41 -33.07
C TYR A 722 29.21 -3.00 -34.52
N PRO A 723 30.13 -3.70 -35.21
CA PRO A 723 30.55 -3.34 -36.57
C PRO A 723 29.45 -3.55 -37.63
N ASN A 724 28.39 -4.29 -37.27
CA ASN A 724 27.22 -4.52 -38.10
C ASN A 724 26.13 -3.45 -37.95
N MET A 725 26.43 -2.34 -37.27
CA MET A 725 25.52 -1.22 -37.11
C MET A 725 26.21 0.08 -37.52
N ASN A 726 25.42 1.04 -37.99
CA ASN A 726 25.89 2.39 -38.26
C ASN A 726 25.78 3.24 -36.99
N PHE A 727 26.60 4.28 -36.87
CA PHE A 727 26.61 5.16 -35.70
C PHE A 727 26.50 6.61 -36.15
N GLY A 728 25.67 7.39 -35.48
CA GLY A 728 25.60 8.83 -35.70
C GLY A 728 25.15 9.59 -34.47
N THR A 729 25.42 10.89 -34.47
CA THR A 729 25.14 11.79 -33.36
C THR A 729 24.08 12.81 -33.74
N ILE A 730 23.21 13.14 -32.78
CA ILE A 730 22.21 14.21 -32.92
C ILE A 730 22.44 15.21 -31.80
N ASP A 731 22.85 16.43 -32.13
CA ASP A 731 23.01 17.50 -31.16
C ASP A 731 21.67 18.16 -30.85
N CYS A 732 21.14 17.92 -29.64
CA CYS A 732 19.87 18.48 -29.20
C CYS A 732 19.92 19.99 -28.95
N LYS A 733 21.09 20.62 -28.88
CA LYS A 733 21.19 22.08 -28.81
C LYS A 733 20.90 22.74 -30.14
N SER A 734 21.45 22.19 -31.22
CA SER A 734 21.22 22.69 -32.58
C SER A 734 19.88 22.23 -33.16
N GLN A 735 19.39 21.04 -32.75
CA GLN A 735 18.20 20.40 -33.30
C GLN A 735 17.12 20.10 -32.24
N GLN A 736 16.70 21.11 -31.48
CA GLN A 736 15.76 20.94 -30.37
C GLN A 736 14.41 20.30 -30.77
N GLU A 737 13.83 20.73 -31.89
CA GLU A 737 12.56 20.18 -32.39
C GLU A 737 12.65 18.69 -32.71
N LEU A 738 13.78 18.26 -33.29
CA LEU A 738 14.02 16.86 -33.61
C LEU A 738 14.11 16.02 -32.33
N CYS A 739 14.89 16.46 -31.34
CA CYS A 739 15.04 15.73 -30.07
C CYS A 739 13.73 15.63 -29.30
N VAL A 740 12.90 16.68 -29.29
CA VAL A 740 11.56 16.65 -28.70
C VAL A 740 10.68 15.62 -29.40
N SER A 741 10.72 15.55 -30.74
CA SER A 741 9.96 14.54 -31.50
C SER A 741 10.40 13.09 -31.21
N LEU A 742 11.67 12.91 -30.84
CA LEU A 742 12.27 11.62 -30.47
C LEU A 742 12.21 11.32 -28.96
N GLN A 743 11.48 12.14 -28.20
CA GLN A 743 11.30 12.03 -26.74
C GLN A 743 12.62 12.03 -25.94
N VAL A 744 13.57 12.85 -26.36
CA VAL A 744 14.83 13.06 -25.64
C VAL A 744 14.70 14.33 -24.81
N GLU A 745 14.46 14.19 -23.50
CA GLU A 745 14.37 15.32 -22.55
C GLU A 745 15.71 15.70 -21.93
N SER A 746 16.63 14.73 -21.76
CA SER A 746 17.95 14.95 -21.18
C SER A 746 19.01 14.12 -21.90
N ALA A 747 20.17 14.72 -22.11
CA ALA A 747 21.38 14.07 -22.62
C ALA A 747 22.38 13.84 -21.45
N PRO A 748 23.28 12.84 -21.53
CA PRO A 748 23.48 11.95 -22.67
C PRO A 748 22.43 10.84 -22.77
N CYS A 749 22.09 10.45 -23.99
CA CYS A 749 21.11 9.40 -24.25
C CYS A 749 21.52 8.55 -25.47
N TRP A 750 21.06 7.30 -25.49
CA TRP A 750 21.26 6.35 -26.59
C TRP A 750 19.91 5.97 -27.18
N ALA A 751 19.90 5.64 -28.48
CA ALA A 751 18.75 5.05 -29.13
C ALA A 751 19.19 4.14 -30.29
N VAL A 752 18.31 3.26 -30.71
CA VAL A 752 18.50 2.40 -31.89
C VAL A 752 17.37 2.65 -32.88
N LEU A 753 17.74 2.88 -34.13
CA LEU A 753 16.84 2.91 -35.27
C LEU A 753 17.05 1.60 -36.06
N LYS A 754 16.03 0.75 -36.05
CA LYS A 754 16.09 -0.65 -36.52
C LYS A 754 15.26 -0.87 -37.79
N TRP A 755 15.26 -2.12 -38.26
CA TRP A 755 14.49 -2.56 -39.43
C TRP A 755 13.02 -2.10 -39.35
N GLY A 756 12.42 -1.80 -40.50
CA GLY A 756 11.08 -1.19 -40.55
C GLY A 756 11.07 0.32 -40.21
N GLY A 757 12.22 0.90 -39.89
CA GLY A 757 12.34 2.30 -39.49
C GLY A 757 11.77 2.56 -38.10
N VAL A 758 11.84 1.56 -37.22
CA VAL A 758 11.37 1.64 -35.83
C VAL A 758 12.44 2.31 -34.97
N TYR A 759 12.02 3.22 -34.11
CA TYR A 759 12.89 3.94 -33.17
C TYR A 759 12.65 3.42 -31.76
N GLN A 760 13.72 3.12 -31.04
CA GLN A 760 13.68 2.77 -29.62
C GLN A 760 14.75 3.53 -28.86
N ARG A 761 14.34 4.29 -27.84
CA ARG A 761 15.23 4.99 -26.92
C ARG A 761 15.72 4.06 -25.82
N SER A 762 16.97 4.24 -25.39
CA SER A 762 17.53 3.53 -24.25
C SER A 762 17.09 4.17 -22.94
N TYR A 763 16.82 3.32 -21.96
CA TYR A 763 16.58 3.67 -20.57
C TYR A 763 17.55 2.96 -19.62
N THR A 764 18.37 2.06 -20.16
CA THR A 764 19.42 1.30 -19.46
C THR A 764 20.80 1.61 -20.09
N PRO A 765 21.91 1.18 -19.48
CA PRO A 765 23.23 1.31 -20.10
C PRO A 765 23.28 0.69 -21.51
N PRO A 766 24.01 1.30 -22.47
CA PRO A 766 24.00 0.91 -23.89
C PRO A 766 24.50 -0.52 -24.14
N ASP A 767 25.28 -1.05 -23.20
CA ASP A 767 26.07 -2.26 -23.32
C ASP A 767 25.21 -3.52 -23.58
N THR A 768 24.04 -3.60 -22.94
CA THR A 768 23.03 -4.66 -23.12
C THR A 768 21.84 -4.20 -23.97
N PHE A 769 21.54 -2.90 -23.98
CA PHE A 769 20.41 -2.34 -24.71
C PHE A 769 20.58 -2.42 -26.23
N ILE A 770 21.74 -2.03 -26.78
CA ILE A 770 21.90 -1.82 -28.23
C ILE A 770 21.57 -3.09 -29.02
N GLN A 771 22.15 -4.24 -28.63
CA GLN A 771 21.91 -5.49 -29.33
C GLN A 771 20.46 -5.96 -29.16
N THR A 772 19.95 -5.95 -27.93
CA THR A 772 18.57 -6.38 -27.63
C THR A 772 17.54 -5.53 -28.37
N ALA A 773 17.73 -4.20 -28.38
CA ALA A 773 16.86 -3.28 -29.10
C ALA A 773 16.94 -3.46 -30.62
N ALA A 774 18.12 -3.79 -31.17
CA ALA A 774 18.30 -4.07 -32.59
C ALA A 774 17.60 -5.37 -33.02
N ASP A 775 17.61 -6.40 -32.16
CA ASP A 775 16.99 -7.70 -32.43
C ASP A 775 15.45 -7.64 -32.34
N VAL A 776 14.91 -6.77 -31.48
CA VAL A 776 13.46 -6.67 -31.21
C VAL A 776 12.81 -5.59 -32.09
N TYR A 777 12.46 -5.90 -33.34
CA TYR A 777 11.93 -4.88 -34.28
C TYR A 777 10.46 -4.47 -34.07
N ASN A 778 9.68 -5.19 -33.26
CA ASN A 778 8.26 -4.92 -32.97
C ASN A 778 8.01 -3.98 -31.77
N LEU A 779 9.06 -3.46 -31.12
CA LEU A 779 8.99 -2.57 -29.96
C LEU A 779 9.35 -1.13 -30.31
N HIS A 780 8.45 -0.19 -30.04
CA HIS A 780 8.58 1.21 -30.44
C HIS A 780 8.68 2.13 -29.21
N THR A 781 9.52 3.16 -29.27
CA THR A 781 9.33 4.35 -28.43
C THR A 781 8.33 5.27 -29.12
N LEU A 782 7.17 5.47 -28.49
CA LEU A 782 6.02 6.13 -29.09
C LEU A 782 5.97 7.61 -28.73
N SER A 783 5.83 8.47 -29.73
CA SER A 783 5.44 9.87 -29.52
C SER A 783 3.98 9.99 -29.08
N ALA A 784 3.60 11.17 -28.57
CA ALA A 784 2.22 11.43 -28.13
C ALA A 784 1.20 11.30 -29.28
N SER A 785 1.57 11.69 -30.50
CA SER A 785 0.70 11.58 -31.68
C SER A 785 0.55 10.14 -32.17
N GLU A 786 1.62 9.33 -32.10
CA GLU A 786 1.56 7.90 -32.40
C GLU A 786 0.68 7.15 -31.39
N LEU A 787 0.85 7.44 -30.09
CA LEU A 787 0.01 6.85 -29.05
C LEU A 787 -1.47 7.20 -29.27
N GLN A 788 -1.79 8.45 -29.61
CA GLN A 788 -3.16 8.85 -29.87
C GLN A 788 -3.78 8.07 -31.04
N ARG A 789 -3.07 7.91 -32.14
CA ARG A 789 -3.52 7.10 -33.29
C ARG A 789 -3.77 5.64 -32.93
N ILE A 790 -2.92 5.06 -32.06
CA ILE A 790 -3.09 3.69 -31.58
C ILE A 790 -4.38 3.56 -30.76
N LEU A 791 -4.68 4.54 -29.90
CA LEU A 791 -5.89 4.51 -29.08
C LEU A 791 -7.18 4.76 -29.87
N ASP A 792 -7.10 5.52 -30.97
CA ASP A 792 -8.26 5.76 -31.85
C ASP A 792 -8.68 4.48 -32.63
N GLY A 793 -7.85 3.43 -32.60
CA GLY A 793 -8.14 2.11 -33.16
C GLY A 793 -7.76 1.95 -34.62
N ASP A 794 -6.90 2.82 -35.14
CA ASP A 794 -6.45 2.84 -36.55
C ASP A 794 -5.46 1.71 -36.90
N VAL A 795 -5.03 0.91 -35.92
CA VAL A 795 -3.90 -0.02 -36.03
C VAL A 795 -4.19 -1.29 -35.21
N GLY A 796 -3.54 -2.41 -35.52
CA GLY A 796 -3.74 -3.74 -34.91
C GLY A 796 -3.54 -3.82 -33.39
N THR A 797 -3.28 -4.99 -32.82
CA THR A 797 -3.17 -5.12 -31.36
C THR A 797 -1.85 -4.52 -30.86
N TRP A 798 -1.93 -3.60 -29.89
CA TRP A 798 -0.78 -2.93 -29.27
C TRP A 798 -0.66 -3.24 -27.80
N VAL A 799 0.52 -3.69 -27.36
CA VAL A 799 0.88 -3.78 -25.95
C VAL A 799 1.70 -2.55 -25.59
N LEU A 800 1.19 -1.72 -24.71
CA LEU A 800 1.71 -0.40 -24.39
C LEU A 800 2.20 -0.33 -22.93
N LEU A 801 3.42 0.12 -22.72
CA LEU A 801 3.92 0.55 -21.42
C LEU A 801 3.83 2.07 -21.35
N VAL A 802 2.94 2.59 -20.50
CA VAL A 802 2.73 4.02 -20.31
C VAL A 802 3.26 4.45 -18.95
N VAL A 803 4.16 5.42 -18.94
CA VAL A 803 4.89 5.87 -17.76
C VAL A 803 4.62 7.36 -17.49
N PRO A 804 3.89 7.71 -16.43
CA PRO A 804 3.72 9.10 -16.02
C PRO A 804 5.05 9.80 -15.65
N TYR A 805 5.07 11.12 -15.79
CA TYR A 805 6.25 11.96 -15.59
C TYR A 805 6.85 11.80 -14.19
N LYS A 806 8.18 11.67 -14.12
CA LYS A 806 9.00 11.53 -12.90
C LYS A 806 8.69 10.33 -12.00
N LEU A 807 8.24 9.21 -12.56
CA LEU A 807 8.13 7.94 -11.84
C LEU A 807 9.30 7.01 -12.16
N SER A 808 9.75 6.23 -11.18
CA SER A 808 10.76 5.18 -11.40
C SER A 808 10.11 3.94 -12.02
N TRP A 809 10.69 3.44 -13.10
CA TRP A 809 10.14 2.32 -13.88
C TRP A 809 11.20 1.47 -14.60
N ASP A 810 12.50 1.76 -14.41
CA ASP A 810 13.60 1.12 -15.14
C ASP A 810 13.60 -0.41 -15.00
N HIS A 811 13.15 -0.90 -13.83
CA HIS A 811 12.96 -2.32 -13.52
C HIS A 811 11.90 -3.02 -14.39
N ILE A 812 11.04 -2.27 -15.09
CA ILE A 812 9.98 -2.77 -15.98
C ILE A 812 10.49 -2.88 -17.43
N ALA A 813 11.46 -2.05 -17.81
CA ALA A 813 11.90 -1.89 -19.19
C ALA A 813 12.47 -3.19 -19.80
N GLU A 814 13.31 -3.89 -19.05
CA GLU A 814 13.91 -5.15 -19.50
C GLU A 814 12.87 -6.29 -19.59
N PRO A 815 12.07 -6.60 -18.54
CA PRO A 815 11.01 -7.60 -18.66
C PRO A 815 10.05 -7.31 -19.82
N PHE A 816 9.67 -6.05 -20.02
CA PHE A 816 8.78 -5.66 -21.11
C PHE A 816 9.41 -5.86 -22.49
N THR A 817 10.70 -5.57 -22.62
CA THR A 817 11.46 -5.80 -23.86
C THR A 817 11.58 -7.29 -24.16
N GLU A 818 11.87 -8.13 -23.18
CA GLU A 818 11.92 -9.59 -23.34
C GLU A 818 10.54 -10.19 -23.69
N VAL A 819 9.46 -9.67 -23.12
CA VAL A 819 8.10 -10.06 -23.54
C VAL A 819 7.89 -9.73 -25.01
N SER A 820 8.27 -8.54 -25.48
CA SER A 820 8.10 -8.18 -26.89
C SER A 820 8.89 -9.09 -27.84
N LYS A 821 10.06 -9.57 -27.41
CA LYS A 821 10.88 -10.55 -28.13
C LYS A 821 10.16 -11.88 -28.33
N HIS A 822 9.38 -12.33 -27.34
CA HIS A 822 8.57 -13.56 -27.45
C HIS A 822 7.53 -13.50 -28.59
N TYR A 823 7.14 -12.29 -29.02
CA TYR A 823 6.13 -12.05 -30.04
C TYR A 823 6.69 -11.50 -31.36
N LEU A 824 7.98 -11.68 -31.65
CA LEU A 824 8.58 -11.18 -32.90
C LEU A 824 8.01 -11.81 -34.17
N ASP A 825 7.63 -13.09 -34.09
CA ASP A 825 7.02 -13.84 -35.19
C ASP A 825 5.51 -13.61 -35.30
N SER A 826 4.91 -12.84 -34.37
CA SER A 826 3.49 -12.52 -34.40
C SER A 826 3.22 -11.29 -35.24
N GLU A 827 2.60 -11.45 -36.41
CA GLU A 827 2.25 -10.32 -37.30
C GLU A 827 1.20 -9.37 -36.69
N ASP A 828 0.42 -9.83 -35.70
CA ASP A 828 -0.72 -9.09 -35.15
C ASP A 828 -0.41 -8.24 -33.91
N ILE A 829 0.75 -8.42 -33.25
CA ILE A 829 1.06 -7.75 -31.98
C ILE A 829 2.25 -6.81 -32.12
N ASN A 830 2.00 -5.55 -31.81
CA ASN A 830 3.03 -4.52 -31.74
C ASN A 830 3.23 -4.08 -30.28
N PHE A 831 4.43 -3.62 -29.94
CA PHE A 831 4.76 -3.13 -28.61
C PHE A 831 5.17 -1.68 -28.64
N GLY A 832 4.78 -0.91 -27.61
CA GLY A 832 5.08 0.51 -27.51
C GLY A 832 5.43 0.94 -26.09
N ILE A 833 6.41 1.81 -25.94
CA ILE A 833 6.76 2.48 -24.69
C ILE A 833 6.48 3.97 -24.87
N MET A 834 5.63 4.53 -24.01
CA MET A 834 5.38 5.97 -23.90
C MET A 834 5.89 6.44 -22.54
N VAL A 835 6.94 7.26 -22.54
CA VAL A 835 7.39 7.96 -21.34
C VAL A 835 6.90 9.40 -21.41
N CYS A 836 6.12 9.77 -20.41
CA CYS A 836 5.38 11.02 -20.46
C CYS A 836 6.23 12.17 -19.95
N THR A 837 6.19 13.25 -20.71
CA THR A 837 6.82 14.54 -20.45
C THR A 837 5.88 15.43 -19.65
N LEU A 838 6.37 16.56 -19.13
CA LEU A 838 5.53 17.54 -18.43
C LEU A 838 4.29 17.96 -19.27
N GLN A 839 4.44 18.05 -20.59
CA GLN A 839 3.37 18.45 -21.51
C GLN A 839 2.34 17.34 -21.76
N THR A 840 2.79 16.09 -21.78
CA THR A 840 1.95 14.92 -22.09
C THR A 840 1.40 14.24 -20.84
N GLU A 841 1.77 14.73 -19.67
CA GLU A 841 1.42 14.17 -18.37
C GLU A 841 -0.09 14.06 -18.14
N GLN A 842 -0.85 15.11 -18.48
CA GLN A 842 -2.30 15.10 -18.29
C GLN A 842 -2.96 13.99 -19.13
N TYR A 843 -2.42 13.71 -20.31
CA TYR A 843 -2.90 12.66 -21.20
C TYR A 843 -2.53 11.29 -20.65
N CYS A 844 -1.29 11.08 -20.26
CA CYS A 844 -0.83 9.82 -19.70
C CYS A 844 -1.48 9.46 -18.38
N ARG A 845 -1.75 10.43 -17.50
CA ARG A 845 -2.48 10.20 -16.25
C ARG A 845 -3.89 9.67 -16.43
N ARG A 846 -4.49 9.85 -17.61
CA ARG A 846 -5.78 9.22 -17.97
C ARG A 846 -5.63 7.73 -18.28
N LEU A 847 -4.48 7.32 -18.81
CA LEU A 847 -4.18 5.94 -19.23
C LEU A 847 -3.54 5.13 -18.10
N ALA A 848 -2.61 5.75 -17.37
CA ALA A 848 -1.84 5.19 -16.26
C ALA A 848 -1.87 6.21 -15.13
N GLN A 849 -2.55 5.90 -14.01
CA GLN A 849 -2.87 6.89 -12.95
C GLN A 849 -1.63 7.51 -12.27
N ASN A 850 -1.30 7.10 -11.04
CA ASN A 850 -0.13 7.59 -10.31
C ASN A 850 1.02 6.56 -10.30
N GLN A 851 1.03 5.66 -11.29
CA GLN A 851 2.01 4.57 -11.43
C GLN A 851 2.17 4.18 -12.92
N PRO A 852 3.32 3.64 -13.34
CA PRO A 852 3.48 3.02 -14.66
C PRO A 852 2.45 1.89 -14.87
N ALA A 853 1.93 1.76 -16.09
CA ALA A 853 0.94 0.73 -16.41
C ALA A 853 1.27 0.05 -17.74
N ILE A 854 1.05 -1.28 -17.77
CA ILE A 854 1.04 -2.07 -19.00
C ILE A 854 -0.41 -2.19 -19.46
N LEU A 855 -0.66 -1.88 -20.73
CA LEU A 855 -1.96 -1.82 -21.35
C LEU A 855 -1.94 -2.68 -22.61
N VAL A 856 -3.05 -3.33 -22.94
CA VAL A 856 -3.24 -3.97 -24.24
C VAL A 856 -4.43 -3.29 -24.91
N GLN A 857 -4.16 -2.71 -26.08
CA GLN A 857 -5.11 -2.03 -26.94
C GLN A 857 -5.45 -2.94 -28.12
N GLU A 858 -6.72 -3.31 -28.25
CA GLU A 858 -7.25 -4.10 -29.37
C GLU A 858 -8.38 -3.31 -30.04
N GLY A 859 -8.07 -2.61 -31.14
CA GLY A 859 -8.99 -1.65 -31.76
C GLY A 859 -9.34 -0.53 -30.78
N ARG A 860 -10.61 -0.46 -30.34
CA ARG A 860 -11.07 0.50 -29.31
C ARG A 860 -11.09 -0.09 -27.89
N ASN A 861 -10.86 -1.38 -27.74
CA ASN A 861 -10.89 -2.04 -26.44
C ASN A 861 -9.54 -1.89 -25.74
N GLN A 862 -9.59 -1.43 -24.49
CA GLN A 862 -8.40 -1.23 -23.65
C GLN A 862 -8.43 -2.20 -22.47
N HIS A 863 -7.31 -2.88 -22.21
CA HIS A 863 -7.15 -3.80 -21.09
C HIS A 863 -5.91 -3.43 -20.27
N VAL A 864 -6.10 -3.15 -18.98
CA VAL A 864 -5.02 -2.76 -18.07
C VAL A 864 -4.49 -4.00 -17.34
N TYR A 865 -3.18 -4.21 -17.35
CA TYR A 865 -2.52 -5.25 -16.58
C TYR A 865 -2.32 -4.80 -15.13
N ASN A 866 -2.84 -5.59 -14.18
CA ASN A 866 -2.77 -5.32 -12.74
C ASN A 866 -1.94 -6.38 -11.96
N GLY A 867 -1.25 -7.27 -12.66
CA GLY A 867 -0.46 -8.36 -12.06
C GLY A 867 0.94 -7.95 -11.62
N ARG A 868 1.74 -8.93 -11.17
CA ARG A 868 3.17 -8.71 -10.86
C ARG A 868 3.95 -8.49 -12.15
N ILE A 869 4.96 -7.62 -12.09
CA ILE A 869 5.79 -7.30 -13.25
C ILE A 869 6.86 -8.37 -13.39
N ASP A 870 6.52 -9.45 -14.08
CA ASP A 870 7.42 -10.52 -14.47
C ASP A 870 7.04 -11.01 -15.89
N ILE A 871 8.01 -11.63 -16.56
CA ILE A 871 7.90 -11.99 -17.98
C ILE A 871 6.75 -12.99 -18.18
N GLU A 872 6.67 -14.02 -17.34
CA GLU A 872 5.67 -15.09 -17.45
C GLU A 872 4.24 -14.56 -17.28
N ASN A 873 3.97 -13.74 -16.27
CA ASN A 873 2.61 -13.25 -16.03
C ASN A 873 2.15 -12.24 -17.11
N ILE A 874 3.06 -11.47 -17.70
CA ILE A 874 2.72 -10.56 -18.80
C ILE A 874 2.41 -11.37 -20.07
N ILE A 875 3.23 -12.38 -20.39
CA ILE A 875 2.95 -13.30 -21.51
C ILE A 875 1.61 -14.00 -21.28
N ASP A 876 1.39 -14.55 -20.09
CA ASP A 876 0.14 -15.21 -19.72
C ASP A 876 -1.06 -14.28 -19.88
N PHE A 877 -0.93 -13.00 -19.51
CA PHE A 877 -1.99 -12.02 -19.69
C PHE A 877 -2.28 -11.72 -21.16
N ILE A 878 -1.25 -11.52 -21.99
CA ILE A 878 -1.41 -11.28 -23.43
C ILE A 878 -2.01 -12.50 -24.13
N GLN A 879 -1.50 -13.70 -23.81
CA GLN A 879 -2.05 -14.96 -24.30
C GLN A 879 -3.49 -15.11 -23.85
N LEU A 880 -3.82 -14.84 -22.59
CA LEU A 880 -5.18 -14.92 -22.07
C LEU A 880 -6.14 -14.01 -22.86
N LEU A 881 -5.71 -12.81 -23.25
CA LEU A 881 -6.49 -11.92 -24.10
C LEU A 881 -6.74 -12.53 -25.49
N LYS A 882 -5.67 -12.98 -26.17
CA LYS A 882 -5.76 -13.62 -27.49
C LYS A 882 -6.61 -14.89 -27.48
N ASP A 883 -6.35 -15.75 -26.51
CA ASP A 883 -6.97 -17.06 -26.37
C ASP A 883 -8.45 -16.95 -26.03
N SER A 884 -8.83 -15.98 -25.20
CA SER A 884 -10.23 -15.90 -24.76
C SER A 884 -11.22 -15.54 -25.88
N GLY A 885 -10.76 -15.07 -27.05
CA GLY A 885 -11.63 -14.48 -28.06
C GLY A 885 -12.49 -13.35 -27.47
N SER A 886 -13.43 -12.80 -28.23
CA SER A 886 -14.38 -11.85 -27.65
C SER A 886 -15.34 -12.61 -26.70
N VAL A 887 -14.97 -12.72 -25.43
CA VAL A 887 -15.88 -13.11 -24.34
C VAL A 887 -17.05 -12.12 -24.25
N SER A 888 -16.87 -10.90 -24.78
CA SER A 888 -17.90 -9.88 -24.84
C SER A 888 -19.09 -10.33 -25.70
N LEU A 889 -20.28 -10.33 -25.10
CA LEU A 889 -21.55 -10.56 -25.77
C LEU A 889 -22.26 -9.23 -26.01
N SER A 890 -22.90 -9.11 -27.16
CA SER A 890 -23.89 -8.06 -27.40
C SER A 890 -25.20 -8.36 -26.66
N GLU A 891 -26.03 -7.32 -26.51
CA GLU A 891 -27.34 -7.45 -25.87
C GLU A 891 -28.25 -8.45 -26.61
N GLN A 892 -28.18 -8.48 -27.95
CA GLN A 892 -28.96 -9.38 -28.79
C GLN A 892 -28.53 -10.84 -28.62
N GLU A 893 -27.23 -11.11 -28.56
CA GLU A 893 -26.69 -12.45 -28.31
C GLU A 893 -27.07 -12.95 -26.91
N ALA A 894 -26.96 -12.09 -25.89
CA ALA A 894 -27.39 -12.41 -24.53
C ALA A 894 -28.90 -12.74 -24.46
N LEU A 895 -29.74 -11.99 -25.18
CA LEU A 895 -31.18 -12.30 -25.30
C LEU A 895 -31.43 -13.65 -25.98
N GLY A 896 -30.69 -13.96 -27.04
CA GLY A 896 -30.75 -15.26 -27.71
C GLY A 896 -30.45 -16.42 -26.77
N ILE A 897 -29.40 -16.29 -25.95
CA ILE A 897 -29.00 -17.29 -24.93
C ILE A 897 -30.09 -17.49 -23.86
N MET A 898 -30.84 -16.44 -23.51
CA MET A 898 -31.91 -16.55 -22.52
C MET A 898 -33.12 -17.34 -23.02
N THR A 899 -33.27 -17.52 -24.34
CA THR A 899 -34.38 -18.29 -24.93
C THR A 899 -33.99 -19.76 -25.14
N LEU A 900 -34.90 -20.70 -24.82
CA LEU A 900 -34.66 -22.14 -25.02
C LEU A 900 -34.46 -22.51 -26.49
N SER A 901 -35.23 -21.89 -27.39
CA SER A 901 -35.18 -22.15 -28.83
C SER A 901 -33.88 -21.65 -29.50
N GLY A 902 -33.14 -20.75 -28.85
CA GLY A 902 -31.88 -20.19 -29.36
C GLY A 902 -30.61 -20.87 -28.84
N ARG A 903 -30.70 -21.77 -27.85
CA ARG A 903 -29.52 -22.36 -27.19
C ARG A 903 -29.05 -23.65 -27.85
N LYS A 904 -27.83 -23.61 -28.41
CA LYS A 904 -27.11 -24.79 -28.95
C LYS A 904 -26.00 -25.33 -28.03
N HIS A 905 -25.65 -24.57 -26.99
CA HIS A 905 -24.58 -24.89 -26.03
C HIS A 905 -25.03 -24.52 -24.61
N CYS A 906 -24.36 -25.06 -23.59
CA CYS A 906 -24.44 -24.54 -22.23
C CYS A 906 -23.69 -23.20 -22.16
N TRP A 907 -24.20 -22.22 -21.43
CA TRP A 907 -23.61 -20.88 -21.36
C TRP A 907 -23.37 -20.44 -19.92
N LEU A 908 -22.15 -20.02 -19.62
CA LEU A 908 -21.83 -19.28 -18.40
C LEU A 908 -21.62 -17.80 -18.75
N VAL A 909 -22.56 -16.95 -18.33
CA VAL A 909 -22.58 -15.53 -18.71
C VAL A 909 -22.47 -14.62 -17.50
N ALA A 910 -21.49 -13.73 -17.49
CA ALA A 910 -21.44 -12.61 -16.54
C ALA A 910 -22.22 -11.42 -17.07
N PHE A 911 -23.10 -10.85 -16.24
CA PHE A 911 -23.86 -9.64 -16.53
C PHE A 911 -23.32 -8.51 -15.65
N LEU A 912 -22.70 -7.50 -16.27
CA LEU A 912 -22.02 -6.41 -15.59
C LEU A 912 -22.78 -5.09 -15.80
N PRO A 913 -23.18 -4.36 -14.73
CA PRO A 913 -24.01 -3.16 -14.86
C PRO A 913 -23.20 -1.94 -15.34
N ALA A 914 -23.89 -0.97 -15.95
CA ALA A 914 -23.28 0.26 -16.47
C ALA A 914 -22.69 1.19 -15.38
N SER A 915 -23.13 1.05 -14.13
CA SER A 915 -22.64 1.83 -12.98
C SER A 915 -21.38 1.25 -12.32
N CYS A 916 -20.70 0.31 -13.00
CA CYS A 916 -19.60 -0.45 -12.43
C CYS A 916 -18.25 0.07 -12.93
N ASP A 917 -17.43 0.60 -12.02
CA ASP A 917 -16.07 1.06 -12.31
C ASP A 917 -15.05 -0.11 -12.25
N ARG A 918 -13.99 0.04 -11.45
CA ARG A 918 -12.82 -0.84 -11.37
C ARG A 918 -13.14 -2.31 -11.03
N PHE A 919 -14.16 -2.55 -10.21
CA PHE A 919 -14.56 -3.90 -9.81
C PHE A 919 -14.98 -4.78 -11.00
N CYS A 920 -15.64 -4.21 -12.01
CA CYS A 920 -16.04 -4.97 -13.19
C CYS A 920 -14.88 -5.27 -14.14
N GLN A 921 -13.83 -4.42 -14.15
CA GLN A 921 -12.59 -4.72 -14.86
C GLN A 921 -11.87 -5.92 -14.24
N ASP A 922 -11.82 -6.00 -12.91
CA ASP A 922 -11.25 -7.14 -12.20
C ASP A 922 -12.06 -8.42 -12.49
N ILE A 923 -13.40 -8.34 -12.51
CA ILE A 923 -14.25 -9.48 -12.91
C ILE A 923 -13.97 -9.89 -14.35
N ALA A 924 -13.85 -8.95 -15.28
CA ALA A 924 -13.57 -9.27 -16.69
C ALA A 924 -12.26 -10.05 -16.84
N HIS A 925 -11.21 -9.70 -16.07
CA HIS A 925 -9.97 -10.48 -16.01
C HIS A 925 -10.23 -11.91 -15.50
N GLN A 926 -10.92 -12.06 -14.36
CA GLN A 926 -11.25 -13.38 -13.81
C GLN A 926 -12.08 -14.22 -14.79
N TRP A 927 -12.97 -13.60 -15.56
CA TRP A 927 -13.82 -14.28 -16.53
C TRP A 927 -13.05 -14.87 -17.72
N ARG A 928 -11.94 -14.24 -18.12
CA ARG A 928 -11.07 -14.81 -19.15
C ARG A 928 -10.34 -16.05 -18.64
N ILE A 929 -9.90 -16.06 -17.39
CA ILE A 929 -9.31 -17.26 -16.77
C ILE A 929 -10.32 -18.40 -16.82
N ILE A 930 -11.57 -18.12 -16.48
CA ILE A 930 -12.68 -19.08 -16.53
C ILE A 930 -12.90 -19.58 -17.97
N ALA A 931 -12.97 -18.68 -18.94
CA ALA A 931 -13.14 -19.03 -20.35
C ALA A 931 -12.02 -19.95 -20.86
N ARG A 932 -10.76 -19.63 -20.52
CA ARG A 932 -9.60 -20.47 -20.86
C ARG A 932 -9.68 -21.86 -20.24
N ARG A 933 -10.03 -21.96 -18.95
CA ARG A 933 -10.12 -23.23 -18.22
C ARG A 933 -11.27 -24.12 -18.69
N LEU A 934 -12.41 -23.53 -19.02
CA LEU A 934 -13.60 -24.27 -19.50
C LEU A 934 -13.53 -24.58 -21.01
N ARG A 935 -12.54 -24.07 -21.74
CA ARG A 935 -12.36 -24.30 -23.18
C ARG A 935 -12.39 -25.78 -23.60
N PRO A 936 -11.79 -26.74 -22.86
CA PRO A 936 -11.85 -28.16 -23.24
C PRO A 936 -13.26 -28.74 -23.33
N LEU A 937 -14.27 -28.07 -22.77
CA LEU A 937 -15.67 -28.48 -22.84
C LEU A 937 -16.33 -27.88 -24.09
N ASP A 938 -16.25 -28.58 -25.23
CA ASP A 938 -16.75 -28.08 -26.53
C ASP A 938 -18.24 -27.71 -26.53
N TRP A 939 -19.04 -28.34 -25.65
CA TRP A 939 -20.47 -28.10 -25.49
C TRP A 939 -20.79 -26.89 -24.59
N MET A 940 -19.78 -26.25 -23.99
CA MET A 940 -19.92 -25.10 -23.09
C MET A 940 -19.28 -23.83 -23.67
N ARG A 941 -19.94 -22.69 -23.46
CA ARG A 941 -19.46 -21.36 -23.87
C ARG A 941 -19.48 -20.41 -22.68
N VAL A 942 -18.56 -19.45 -22.69
CA VAL A 942 -18.41 -18.44 -21.64
C VAL A 942 -18.53 -17.06 -22.26
N GLY A 943 -19.30 -16.17 -21.62
CA GLY A 943 -19.52 -14.81 -22.13
C GLY A 943 -19.66 -13.76 -21.03
N VAL A 944 -19.51 -12.49 -21.40
CA VAL A 944 -19.65 -11.30 -20.54
C VAL A 944 -20.49 -10.29 -21.29
N LEU A 945 -21.64 -9.92 -20.74
CA LEU A 945 -22.40 -8.76 -21.18
C LEU A 945 -22.00 -7.56 -20.32
N GLN A 946 -21.24 -6.63 -20.90
CA GLN A 946 -20.91 -5.36 -20.27
C GLN A 946 -21.92 -4.29 -20.70
N CYS A 947 -22.78 -3.86 -19.78
CA CYS A 947 -23.77 -2.84 -20.07
C CYS A 947 -23.13 -1.45 -20.11
N THR A 948 -23.42 -0.68 -21.16
CA THR A 948 -22.98 0.73 -21.32
C THR A 948 -24.10 1.71 -21.02
N GLU A 949 -25.33 1.41 -21.46
CA GLU A 949 -26.53 2.20 -21.19
C GLU A 949 -27.59 1.39 -20.43
N SER A 950 -28.40 2.06 -19.61
CA SER A 950 -29.50 1.42 -18.85
C SER A 950 -30.78 1.31 -19.69
N ARG A 951 -30.68 0.65 -20.84
CA ARG A 951 -31.80 0.41 -21.77
C ARG A 951 -31.90 -1.09 -22.09
N GLY A 952 -33.07 -1.53 -22.56
CA GLY A 952 -33.31 -2.94 -22.92
C GLY A 952 -33.04 -3.95 -21.78
N LEU A 953 -32.41 -5.08 -22.10
CA LEU A 953 -31.94 -6.11 -21.16
C LEU A 953 -31.02 -5.52 -20.07
N CYS A 954 -30.19 -4.55 -20.43
CA CYS A 954 -29.25 -3.91 -19.52
C CYS A 954 -29.92 -3.08 -18.42
N ALA A 955 -31.16 -2.61 -18.61
CA ALA A 955 -31.94 -1.96 -17.55
C ALA A 955 -32.26 -2.89 -16.37
N ASN A 956 -32.25 -4.21 -16.60
CA ASN A 956 -32.54 -5.22 -15.58
C ASN A 956 -31.28 -5.74 -14.88
N VAL A 957 -30.08 -5.34 -15.34
CA VAL A 957 -28.80 -5.70 -14.71
C VAL A 957 -28.44 -4.64 -13.67
N ARG A 958 -28.84 -4.87 -12.41
CA ARG A 958 -28.62 -3.91 -11.30
C ARG A 958 -27.35 -4.17 -10.49
N GLN A 959 -26.79 -5.36 -10.58
CA GLN A 959 -25.61 -5.80 -9.84
C GLN A 959 -24.86 -6.85 -10.67
N PRO A 960 -23.53 -6.97 -10.51
CA PRO A 960 -22.74 -7.95 -11.25
C PRO A 960 -23.12 -9.38 -10.83
N THR A 961 -23.58 -10.17 -11.80
CA THR A 961 -24.02 -11.55 -11.56
C THR A 961 -23.51 -12.49 -12.63
N ALA A 962 -23.15 -13.69 -12.23
CA ALA A 962 -22.90 -14.81 -13.13
C ALA A 962 -24.15 -15.66 -13.26
N ARG A 963 -24.48 -16.08 -14.48
CA ARG A 963 -25.62 -16.95 -14.76
C ARG A 963 -25.20 -18.14 -15.59
N LEU A 964 -25.57 -19.33 -15.14
CA LEU A 964 -25.34 -20.59 -15.84
C LEU A 964 -26.64 -21.06 -16.48
N TYR A 965 -26.61 -21.21 -17.80
CA TYR A 965 -27.71 -21.63 -18.66
C TYR A 965 -27.42 -23.03 -19.21
N LEU A 966 -28.11 -24.05 -18.71
CA LEU A 966 -27.98 -25.43 -19.20
C LEU A 966 -28.83 -25.66 -20.45
N LEU A 967 -28.37 -26.52 -21.36
CA LEU A 967 -28.98 -26.76 -22.68
C LEU A 967 -30.49 -27.09 -22.61
N ASN A 968 -30.87 -28.03 -21.72
CA ASN A 968 -32.23 -28.58 -21.64
C ASN A 968 -33.05 -28.04 -20.45
N ASN A 969 -32.53 -27.05 -19.72
CA ASN A 969 -33.21 -26.50 -18.54
C ASN A 969 -33.77 -25.10 -18.83
N LYS A 970 -35.05 -24.87 -18.51
CA LYS A 970 -35.67 -23.54 -18.57
C LYS A 970 -35.13 -22.61 -17.47
N GLN A 971 -34.70 -23.19 -16.36
CA GLN A 971 -34.13 -22.45 -15.24
C GLN A 971 -32.63 -22.25 -15.44
N HIS A 972 -32.12 -21.15 -14.87
CA HIS A 972 -30.71 -20.82 -14.85
C HIS A 972 -30.26 -20.68 -13.40
N TYR A 973 -29.01 -21.03 -13.13
CA TYR A 973 -28.41 -20.80 -11.82
C TYR A 973 -27.75 -19.43 -11.80
N THR A 974 -27.84 -18.73 -10.67
CA THR A 974 -27.27 -17.38 -10.53
C THR A 974 -26.31 -17.32 -9.35
N LEU A 975 -25.11 -16.80 -9.59
CA LEU A 975 -24.10 -16.51 -8.58
C LEU A 975 -23.90 -14.99 -8.46
N ASN A 976 -23.88 -14.49 -7.23
CA ASN A 976 -23.62 -13.08 -6.95
C ASN A 976 -22.10 -12.82 -6.92
N LEU A 977 -21.61 -12.08 -7.91
CA LEU A 977 -20.18 -11.81 -8.06
C LEU A 977 -19.65 -10.80 -7.04
N GLN A 978 -20.50 -10.06 -6.33
CA GLN A 978 -20.07 -9.17 -5.23
C GLN A 978 -19.51 -9.93 -4.02
N GLN A 979 -19.86 -11.21 -3.86
CA GLN A 979 -19.43 -12.04 -2.74
C GLN A 979 -18.34 -13.05 -3.13
N LYS A 980 -18.37 -13.54 -4.38
CA LYS A 980 -17.44 -14.54 -4.92
C LYS A 980 -17.02 -14.13 -6.34
N SER A 981 -15.97 -13.34 -6.46
CA SER A 981 -15.47 -12.79 -7.74
C SER A 981 -14.23 -13.51 -8.29
N GLU A 982 -13.55 -14.31 -7.48
CA GLU A 982 -12.33 -15.02 -7.86
C GLU A 982 -12.63 -16.25 -8.73
N ALA A 983 -11.82 -16.47 -9.77
CA ALA A 983 -12.04 -17.53 -10.76
C ALA A 983 -12.17 -18.95 -10.17
N PRO A 984 -11.34 -19.39 -9.19
CA PRO A 984 -11.47 -20.75 -8.63
C PRO A 984 -12.85 -21.02 -8.01
N TYR A 985 -13.45 -20.03 -7.33
CA TYR A 985 -14.78 -20.19 -6.73
C TYR A 985 -15.89 -20.26 -7.76
N ILE A 986 -15.78 -19.48 -8.83
CA ILE A 986 -16.77 -19.48 -9.90
C ILE A 986 -16.66 -20.80 -10.67
N LEU A 987 -15.45 -21.30 -10.92
CA LEU A 987 -15.20 -22.59 -11.57
C LEU A 987 -15.74 -23.74 -10.73
N GLU A 988 -15.41 -23.82 -9.43
CA GLU A 988 -15.97 -24.83 -8.52
C GLU A 988 -17.50 -24.78 -8.53
N TRP A 989 -18.10 -23.60 -8.33
CA TRP A 989 -19.56 -23.44 -8.36
C TRP A 989 -20.16 -23.88 -9.69
N THR A 990 -19.50 -23.56 -10.81
CA THR A 990 -19.99 -23.89 -12.14
C THR A 990 -19.93 -25.40 -12.37
N LEU A 991 -18.79 -26.02 -12.08
CA LEU A 991 -18.58 -27.46 -12.29
C LEU A 991 -19.54 -28.30 -11.43
N ASP A 992 -19.74 -27.93 -10.16
CA ASP A 992 -20.71 -28.56 -9.24
C ASP A 992 -22.17 -28.50 -9.75
N HIS A 993 -22.51 -27.63 -10.71
CA HIS A 993 -23.87 -27.51 -11.28
C HIS A 993 -24.02 -28.12 -12.67
N ILE A 994 -22.91 -28.47 -13.32
CA ILE A 994 -22.97 -29.01 -14.68
C ILE A 994 -22.72 -30.51 -14.71
N ASP A 995 -21.88 -31.02 -13.80
CA ASP A 995 -21.46 -32.41 -13.86
C ASP A 995 -21.19 -33.00 -12.46
N ASP A 996 -21.73 -34.21 -12.21
CA ASP A 996 -21.62 -34.94 -10.95
C ASP A 996 -20.51 -36.02 -10.98
N SER A 997 -19.63 -36.03 -11.99
CA SER A 997 -18.54 -37.02 -12.16
C SER A 997 -17.57 -37.10 -10.97
N VAL A 998 -17.45 -36.02 -10.20
CA VAL A 998 -16.60 -35.98 -9.01
C VAL A 998 -17.38 -36.45 -7.78
N GLU A 999 -17.14 -37.69 -7.35
CA GLU A 999 -17.75 -38.23 -6.14
C GLU A 999 -17.06 -37.71 -4.86
N LYS A 1000 -17.85 -37.14 -3.93
CA LYS A 1000 -17.35 -36.72 -2.61
C LYS A 1000 -17.21 -37.93 -1.67
N LEU A 1001 -16.00 -38.48 -1.59
CA LEU A 1001 -15.70 -39.65 -0.77
C LEU A 1001 -15.57 -39.30 0.74
N ARG A 1002 -16.33 -40.00 1.59
CA ARG A 1002 -16.10 -40.05 3.04
C ARG A 1002 -15.19 -41.22 3.38
N TRP A 1003 -14.58 -41.23 4.57
CA TRP A 1003 -13.69 -42.32 5.01
C TRP A 1003 -14.26 -43.72 4.76
N HIS A 1004 -15.54 -43.97 5.12
CA HIS A 1004 -16.17 -45.26 4.89
C HIS A 1004 -16.33 -45.63 3.40
N THR A 1005 -16.64 -44.63 2.56
CA THR A 1005 -16.80 -44.82 1.12
C THR A 1005 -15.45 -45.06 0.45
N PHE A 1006 -14.45 -44.25 0.81
CA PHE A 1006 -13.07 -44.40 0.37
C PHE A 1006 -12.49 -45.77 0.75
N ALA A 1007 -12.65 -46.19 2.01
CA ALA A 1007 -12.16 -47.48 2.49
C ALA A 1007 -12.81 -48.65 1.74
N LYS A 1008 -14.10 -48.56 1.40
CA LYS A 1008 -14.86 -49.64 0.76
C LYS A 1008 -14.68 -49.70 -0.76
N GLN A 1009 -14.60 -48.55 -1.42
CA GLN A 1009 -14.61 -48.46 -2.89
C GLN A 1009 -13.22 -48.21 -3.49
N VAL A 1010 -12.28 -47.64 -2.72
CA VAL A 1010 -10.93 -47.32 -3.20
C VAL A 1010 -9.90 -48.20 -2.51
N ALA A 1011 -9.87 -48.24 -1.17
CA ALA A 1011 -8.83 -48.96 -0.43
C ALA A 1011 -9.04 -50.49 -0.36
N ALA A 1012 -10.28 -50.97 -0.38
CA ALA A 1012 -10.58 -52.40 -0.35
C ALA A 1012 -10.31 -53.10 -1.71
N GLU A 1013 -10.21 -52.34 -2.80
CA GLU A 1013 -9.89 -52.88 -4.13
C GLU A 1013 -8.42 -53.31 -4.24
N ASP A 1014 -7.51 -52.69 -3.49
CA ASP A 1014 -6.09 -53.09 -3.41
C ASP A 1014 -5.90 -54.50 -2.81
N ILE A 1015 -6.90 -55.02 -2.10
CA ILE A 1015 -6.83 -56.29 -1.36
C ILE A 1015 -7.39 -57.47 -2.19
N HIS A 1016 -8.26 -57.22 -3.17
CA HIS A 1016 -8.88 -58.27 -4.00
C HIS A 1016 -9.06 -57.84 -5.47
N PRO A 1017 -8.06 -58.08 -6.36
CA PRO A 1017 -8.09 -57.66 -7.75
C PRO A 1017 -8.91 -58.65 -8.60
N HIS A 1018 -10.24 -58.61 -8.50
CA HIS A 1018 -11.11 -59.35 -9.41
C HIS A 1018 -12.19 -58.44 -10.00
N MET A 1019 -12.23 -58.42 -11.35
CA MET A 1019 -13.17 -57.76 -12.27
C MET A 1019 -12.98 -56.27 -12.59
N TYR A 1020 -12.44 -56.01 -13.79
CA TYR A 1020 -12.73 -54.91 -14.73
C TYR A 1020 -13.47 -53.67 -14.17
N LYS A 1021 -12.81 -52.88 -13.31
CA LYS A 1021 -13.28 -51.53 -12.97
C LYS A 1021 -12.18 -50.49 -13.19
N ARG A 1022 -12.63 -49.28 -13.54
CA ARG A 1022 -11.78 -48.16 -13.98
C ARG A 1022 -10.87 -47.70 -12.82
N PRO A 1023 -9.62 -47.28 -13.08
CA PRO A 1023 -8.74 -46.74 -12.05
C PRO A 1023 -9.30 -45.44 -11.45
N TRP A 1024 -9.12 -45.25 -10.14
CA TRP A 1024 -9.53 -44.03 -9.43
C TRP A 1024 -8.43 -42.97 -9.46
N LEU A 1025 -8.79 -41.73 -9.78
CA LEU A 1025 -7.97 -40.55 -9.50
C LEU A 1025 -8.55 -39.84 -8.27
N VAL A 1026 -7.79 -39.77 -7.18
CA VAL A 1026 -8.28 -39.23 -5.89
C VAL A 1026 -7.57 -37.92 -5.55
N TYR A 1027 -8.36 -36.88 -5.26
CA TYR A 1027 -7.86 -35.57 -4.85
C TYR A 1027 -7.98 -35.34 -3.34
N PHE A 1028 -6.87 -35.48 -2.62
CA PHE A 1028 -6.81 -35.19 -1.18
C PHE A 1028 -6.56 -33.70 -0.95
N HIS A 1029 -7.44 -33.04 -0.20
CA HIS A 1029 -7.29 -31.61 0.09
C HIS A 1029 -7.73 -31.23 1.51
N SER A 1030 -7.26 -30.06 1.96
CA SER A 1030 -7.71 -29.43 3.21
C SER A 1030 -8.58 -28.20 2.90
N PRO A 1031 -9.74 -28.02 3.56
CA PRO A 1031 -10.59 -26.84 3.38
C PRO A 1031 -9.92 -25.51 3.74
N ARG A 1032 -8.79 -25.54 4.46
CA ARG A 1032 -8.02 -24.35 4.84
C ARG A 1032 -6.84 -24.06 3.90
N CYS A 1033 -6.60 -24.92 2.92
CA CYS A 1033 -5.50 -24.79 1.97
C CYS A 1033 -5.97 -24.04 0.71
N TYR A 1034 -5.55 -22.78 0.56
CA TYR A 1034 -5.90 -21.97 -0.60
C TYR A 1034 -5.39 -22.57 -1.92
N HIS A 1035 -4.14 -23.06 -1.95
CA HIS A 1035 -3.59 -23.66 -3.17
C HIS A 1035 -4.35 -24.92 -3.60
N CYS A 1036 -4.89 -25.66 -2.62
CA CYS A 1036 -5.73 -26.82 -2.89
C CYS A 1036 -7.09 -26.41 -3.48
N PHE A 1037 -7.57 -25.22 -3.15
CA PHE A 1037 -8.77 -24.66 -3.74
C PHE A 1037 -8.55 -24.25 -5.20
N GLU A 1038 -7.41 -23.63 -5.50
CA GLU A 1038 -7.04 -23.24 -6.89
C GLU A 1038 -6.91 -24.43 -7.84
N LYS A 1039 -6.46 -25.59 -7.34
CA LYS A 1039 -6.22 -26.80 -8.14
C LYS A 1039 -7.46 -27.67 -8.35
N TYR A 1040 -8.50 -27.50 -7.55
CA TYR A 1040 -9.71 -28.33 -7.64
C TYR A 1040 -10.40 -28.28 -9.01
N PRO A 1041 -10.58 -27.10 -9.67
CA PRO A 1041 -11.17 -27.04 -10.99
C PRO A 1041 -10.45 -27.88 -12.05
N ASP A 1042 -9.13 -27.95 -11.98
CA ASP A 1042 -8.32 -28.75 -12.93
C ASP A 1042 -8.56 -30.24 -12.75
N PHE A 1043 -8.67 -30.69 -11.50
CA PHE A 1043 -9.03 -32.05 -11.16
C PHE A 1043 -10.44 -32.40 -11.61
N ALA A 1044 -11.42 -31.54 -11.34
CA ALA A 1044 -12.81 -31.75 -11.74
C ALA A 1044 -12.97 -31.75 -13.27
N LEU A 1045 -12.29 -30.85 -13.99
CA LEU A 1045 -12.28 -30.85 -15.45
C LEU A 1045 -11.65 -32.11 -16.03
N ALA A 1046 -10.56 -32.61 -15.43
CA ALA A 1046 -9.97 -33.87 -15.87
C ALA A 1046 -10.97 -35.03 -15.76
N ALA A 1047 -11.80 -35.06 -14.72
CA ALA A 1047 -12.84 -36.08 -14.54
C ALA A 1047 -13.99 -35.96 -15.56
N ILE A 1048 -14.34 -34.75 -15.99
CA ILE A 1048 -15.41 -34.51 -16.98
C ILE A 1048 -14.94 -34.86 -18.40
N VAL A 1049 -13.67 -34.60 -18.71
CA VAL A 1049 -13.09 -34.84 -20.05
C VAL A 1049 -12.67 -36.31 -20.25
N SER A 1050 -12.38 -37.04 -19.16
CA SER A 1050 -12.02 -38.47 -19.16
C SER A 1050 -13.23 -39.40 -19.30
#